data_AF-A0A1H0YCA0-F1
#
_entry.id   AF-A0A1H0YCA0-F1
#
_cell.length_a   1.000
_cell.length_b   1.000
_cell.length_c   1.000
_cell.angle_alpha   90.00
_cell.angle_beta   90.00
_cell.angle_gamma   90.00
#
_symmetry.space_group_name_H-M   'P 1'
#
loop_
_entity.id
_entity.type
_entity.pdbx_description
1 polymer ?
#
loop_
_entity_poly.entity_id
_entity_poly.type
_entity_poly.pdbx_seq_one_letter_code
_entity_poly.pdbx_strand_id
1 'polypeptide(L)'
;MSKQGVSKISGNPTPKVGEKTVYTVTEWYPATPKEQRNPALVTWELSKKRSNGQFTTTNITKKGDGSFTFGEVASKHTYRLEAYLHDAEGKGPSTIDITPQPAEIPKINKVELFYVDDSKGTVFSYTEKLVAKAKCVNLTGEKLLFTLWEDDAKGDGHNAKNLFVDSRQGIVGKNGEASVEFVLTKALIQKATTGEIDPKELEFYVTVEYYKDKKHDTQNITVKNPDYKSPQQPQSQPQKPAASASQTTTPKKAEGSPAQQKPASQKEEKGIVDKAMDWWNELWDWQESKGTVKPDQKPTPQKPEGKTTSIVQEVKAEDLIDAYFAKKEFTLKTDEEAGTQTYTFSGSGNQNINKDNVAKIIKDKTDKAVIKDKKYSKLDIIKAALTKDSYNKGESITFKLYKLGPEFKKINSAPLEAKVYLIAKASGLNGKQATITVKEKDGLFKGAPNAVLPMLEITEQQMEETSKEVQGTEKTQFSGTIENGIVKIPVHLRPKSDEDLKQWKEKLNKGKKEGEYTYTFKNATTITAENKKEIAGIVLKNAKEGKSDNPKFAEGKTAYAEDVEAALQVKAYAAGEKITFATYKKEHEFLFLQAQAKGEKQHDKEFLKKDKEYFEVGKTKAIIFPLLVKPENDKEKTWGEHYYWAASQGNNMTTFNSNRSGGKRKHAGRDLYTEPKTTIVAIADGVVLKTAPFYAQTDYIAVHHTTNDGREFIINYGEVDPATKKVKEGDKVTQGQELGVTGHLVGITVISGHTIYMIHFEHYSGELGFDMEKNHILTGDNKYKRRGDLVDSVDILEEGYRNTFGEDTGNEDLFTEEDGKKAIEELYKKYKDQTWKWKWEGSEEEVDVTGKDLVTIVEKMYRLETAHFKSKQYQNCGTGGMEVFGDPPYYGWDSTLFVEQPVGTWSAFEGKGLSGAGGNAQVTDKKKEFVKLPSVLAGMEYKAKYIIKYNGNYARWFNATDTTAQTSYRDSLKGIKARFVDAAAE
;
A
#
# COMPACT_ATOMS: atom_id res chain seq x y z
N MET A 1 16.09 -33.41 62.45
CA MET A 1 16.55 -32.00 62.52
C MET A 1 15.32 -31.10 62.45
N SER A 2 15.15 -30.18 63.39
CA SER A 2 14.10 -29.15 63.29
C SER A 2 14.46 -28.16 62.18
N LYS A 3 13.49 -27.69 61.39
CA LYS A 3 13.77 -26.71 60.31
C LYS A 3 14.37 -25.41 60.86
N GLN A 4 15.32 -24.84 60.13
CA GLN A 4 16.01 -23.59 60.43
C GLN A 4 16.01 -22.70 59.18
N GLY A 5 16.04 -21.38 59.38
CA GLY A 5 15.92 -20.37 58.33
C GLY A 5 14.61 -19.57 58.39
N VAL A 6 14.29 -18.94 57.25
CA VAL A 6 13.08 -18.14 57.03
C VAL A 6 11.85 -19.05 57.00
N SER A 7 10.83 -18.75 57.80
CA SER A 7 9.55 -19.46 57.72
C SER A 7 8.46 -18.68 57.00
N LYS A 8 8.57 -17.34 56.90
CA LYS A 8 7.55 -16.53 56.24
C LYS A 8 8.09 -15.22 55.67
N ILE A 9 7.62 -14.85 54.49
CA ILE A 9 7.82 -13.52 53.88
C ILE A 9 6.51 -12.77 53.67
N SER A 10 6.61 -11.46 53.47
CA SER A 10 5.50 -10.56 53.13
C SER A 10 5.93 -9.51 52.10
N GLY A 11 4.98 -9.04 51.30
CA GLY A 11 5.16 -8.00 50.29
C GLY A 11 3.99 -7.98 49.30
N ASN A 12 3.97 -7.02 48.39
CA ASN A 12 2.87 -6.84 47.44
C ASN A 12 2.90 -7.92 46.33
N PRO A 13 1.90 -8.80 46.18
CA PRO A 13 1.87 -9.81 45.10
C PRO A 13 1.51 -9.20 43.73
N THR A 14 1.05 -7.95 43.69
CA THR A 14 0.65 -7.22 42.48
C THR A 14 1.37 -5.87 42.41
N PRO A 15 2.71 -5.85 42.28
CA PRO A 15 3.50 -4.62 42.18
C PRO A 15 3.26 -3.92 40.84
N LYS A 16 3.24 -2.59 40.81
CA LYS A 16 3.16 -1.84 39.56
C LYS A 16 4.50 -1.91 38.81
N VAL A 17 4.44 -2.04 37.48
CA VAL A 17 5.60 -1.99 36.60
C VAL A 17 6.36 -0.65 36.79
N GLY A 18 7.68 -0.72 36.84
CA GLY A 18 8.55 0.44 37.04
C GLY A 18 8.68 0.94 38.48
N GLU A 19 7.80 0.54 39.41
CA GLU A 19 7.91 0.88 40.83
C GLU A 19 8.86 -0.07 41.58
N LYS A 20 9.61 0.47 42.55
CA LYS A 20 10.45 -0.33 43.45
C LYS A 20 9.60 -0.89 44.59
N THR A 21 9.37 -2.19 44.59
CA THR A 21 8.65 -2.91 45.63
C THR A 21 9.65 -3.58 46.59
N VAL A 22 9.35 -3.60 47.88
CA VAL A 22 10.19 -4.24 48.92
C VAL A 22 9.43 -5.39 49.55
N TYR A 23 10.07 -6.55 49.65
CA TYR A 23 9.59 -7.74 50.33
C TYR A 23 10.44 -7.97 51.60
N THR A 24 9.83 -8.50 52.65
CA THR A 24 10.46 -8.63 53.97
C THR A 24 10.25 -10.02 54.56
N VAL A 25 11.24 -10.48 55.34
CA VAL A 25 11.08 -11.67 56.21
C VAL A 25 10.28 -11.26 57.43
N THR A 26 9.19 -11.97 57.70
CA THR A 26 8.27 -11.69 58.82
C THR A 26 8.38 -12.72 59.94
N GLU A 27 8.67 -13.98 59.61
CA GLU A 27 8.85 -15.04 60.60
C GLU A 27 10.05 -15.94 60.26
N TRP A 28 10.66 -16.49 61.31
CA TRP A 28 11.77 -17.44 61.26
C TRP A 28 11.35 -18.72 61.97
N TYR A 29 11.82 -19.88 61.50
CA TYR A 29 11.52 -21.13 62.20
C TYR A 29 12.01 -21.09 63.67
N PRO A 30 11.30 -21.71 64.62
CA PRO A 30 11.65 -21.65 66.04
C PRO A 30 13.07 -22.10 66.36
N ALA A 31 13.61 -23.09 65.63
CA ALA A 31 14.96 -23.62 65.83
C ALA A 31 16.08 -22.75 65.21
N THR A 32 15.77 -21.68 64.49
CA THR A 32 16.78 -20.75 63.94
C THR A 32 17.40 -19.94 65.09
N PRO A 33 18.73 -20.00 65.33
CA PRO A 33 19.41 -19.25 66.39
C PRO A 33 19.16 -17.74 66.26
N LYS A 34 18.94 -17.02 67.38
CA LYS A 34 18.62 -15.58 67.36
C LYS A 34 19.66 -14.75 66.60
N GLU A 35 20.94 -15.07 66.76
CA GLU A 35 22.06 -14.41 66.09
C GLU A 35 22.05 -14.57 64.56
N GLN A 36 21.42 -15.64 64.04
CA GLN A 36 21.32 -15.91 62.61
C GLN A 36 20.05 -15.32 61.96
N ARG A 37 19.11 -14.75 62.75
CA ARG A 37 17.86 -14.14 62.26
C ARG A 37 18.08 -12.73 61.70
N ASN A 38 19.08 -12.59 60.82
CA ASN A 38 19.46 -11.34 60.18
C ASN A 38 18.97 -11.33 58.71
N PRO A 39 18.02 -10.45 58.34
CA PRO A 39 17.56 -10.32 56.95
C PRO A 39 18.67 -10.05 55.93
N ALA A 40 19.79 -9.42 56.34
CA ALA A 40 20.94 -9.18 55.46
C ALA A 40 21.66 -10.46 55.01
N LEU A 41 21.46 -11.59 55.70
CA LEU A 41 22.03 -12.90 55.35
C LEU A 41 21.13 -13.72 54.42
N VAL A 42 19.87 -13.31 54.22
CA VAL A 42 18.84 -14.05 53.48
C VAL A 42 19.07 -13.93 51.97
N THR A 43 18.95 -15.06 51.28
CA THR A 43 18.92 -15.12 49.82
C THR A 43 17.47 -15.03 49.35
N TRP A 44 17.21 -14.13 48.41
CA TRP A 44 15.95 -13.96 47.68
C TRP A 44 16.14 -14.48 46.26
N GLU A 45 15.33 -15.44 45.81
CA GLU A 45 15.37 -15.97 44.44
C GLU A 45 14.05 -15.72 43.71
N LEU A 46 14.12 -15.29 42.45
CA LEU A 46 12.96 -15.12 41.58
C LEU A 46 12.91 -16.23 40.51
N SER A 47 11.78 -16.93 40.42
CA SER A 47 11.46 -17.90 39.37
C SER A 47 10.28 -17.44 38.52
N LYS A 48 10.21 -17.84 37.25
CA LYS A 48 9.13 -17.52 36.31
C LYS A 48 8.23 -18.74 36.07
N LYS A 49 6.91 -18.55 36.14
CA LYS A 49 5.91 -19.56 35.78
C LYS A 49 5.89 -19.79 34.27
N ARG A 50 5.94 -21.05 33.86
CA ARG A 50 5.84 -21.50 32.46
C ARG A 50 4.41 -21.88 32.12
N SER A 51 4.12 -22.09 30.83
CA SER A 51 2.80 -22.51 30.33
C SER A 51 2.34 -23.87 30.89
N ASN A 52 3.28 -24.77 31.22
CA ASN A 52 2.99 -26.03 31.91
C ASN A 52 2.76 -25.89 33.44
N GLY A 53 2.66 -24.66 33.95
CA GLY A 53 2.44 -24.37 35.37
C GLY A 53 3.68 -24.47 36.27
N GLN A 54 4.81 -25.01 35.79
CA GLN A 54 6.04 -25.12 36.57
C GLN A 54 6.77 -23.78 36.69
N PHE A 55 7.45 -23.58 37.81
CA PHE A 55 8.36 -22.45 38.00
C PHE A 55 9.78 -22.87 37.63
N THR A 56 10.43 -22.07 36.78
CA THR A 56 11.86 -22.20 36.45
C THR A 56 12.60 -20.96 36.92
N THR A 57 13.81 -21.09 37.44
CA THR A 57 14.62 -19.93 37.86
C THR A 57 14.72 -18.87 36.75
N THR A 58 14.74 -17.59 37.15
CA THR A 58 15.10 -16.48 36.25
C THR A 58 16.60 -16.17 36.28
N ASN A 59 17.38 -16.92 37.07
CA ASN A 59 18.76 -16.61 37.46
C ASN A 59 18.91 -15.28 38.22
N ILE A 60 17.81 -14.70 38.73
CA ILE A 60 17.82 -13.50 39.56
C ILE A 60 17.81 -13.93 41.03
N THR A 61 18.98 -13.84 41.67
CA THR A 61 19.15 -14.02 43.11
C THR A 61 19.74 -12.75 43.73
N LYS A 62 19.30 -12.42 44.95
CA LYS A 62 19.78 -11.27 45.73
C LYS A 62 20.05 -11.70 47.16
N LYS A 63 21.18 -11.29 47.74
CA LYS A 63 21.46 -11.52 49.16
C LYS A 63 21.27 -10.24 49.96
N GLY A 64 20.48 -10.28 51.02
CA GLY A 64 20.16 -9.16 51.90
C GLY A 64 19.24 -8.07 51.33
N ASP A 65 19.07 -7.99 50.00
CA ASP A 65 18.19 -7.04 49.33
C ASP A 65 16.88 -7.69 48.87
N GLY A 66 15.81 -7.51 49.64
CA GLY A 66 14.46 -7.93 49.29
C GLY A 66 13.72 -7.00 48.33
N SER A 67 14.39 -6.04 47.68
CA SER A 67 13.74 -5.10 46.75
C SER A 67 13.77 -5.52 45.29
N PHE A 68 12.66 -5.36 44.58
CA PHE A 68 12.49 -5.73 43.18
C PHE A 68 11.70 -4.66 42.42
N THR A 69 12.08 -4.44 41.16
CA THR A 69 11.36 -3.59 40.20
C THR A 69 11.06 -4.43 38.97
N PHE A 70 9.80 -4.45 38.56
CA PHE A 70 9.33 -5.28 37.45
C PHE A 70 9.21 -4.44 36.17
N GLY A 71 9.80 -4.92 35.07
CA GLY A 71 9.68 -4.29 33.75
C GLY A 71 8.36 -4.64 33.05
N GLU A 72 8.04 -3.93 31.97
CA GLU A 72 6.75 -4.03 31.26
C GLU A 72 6.41 -5.47 30.83
N VAL A 73 7.38 -6.21 30.27
CA VAL A 73 7.22 -7.62 29.87
C VAL A 73 6.87 -8.54 31.05
N ALA A 74 7.25 -8.17 32.28
CA ALA A 74 6.92 -8.95 33.47
C ALA A 74 5.42 -8.90 33.82
N SER A 75 4.67 -7.88 33.42
CA SER A 75 3.21 -7.84 33.62
C SER A 75 2.46 -8.96 32.88
N LYS A 76 3.05 -9.53 31.83
CA LYS A 76 2.48 -10.62 31.02
C LYS A 76 2.72 -12.00 31.64
N HIS A 77 3.31 -12.07 32.83
CA HIS A 77 3.79 -13.31 33.44
C HIS A 77 3.64 -13.33 34.97
N THR A 78 3.49 -14.53 35.54
CA THR A 78 3.58 -14.75 36.99
C THR A 78 4.98 -15.21 37.35
N TYR A 79 5.49 -14.70 38.47
CA TYR A 79 6.76 -15.06 39.08
C TYR A 79 6.53 -15.66 40.46
N ARG A 80 7.51 -16.36 41.00
CA ARG A 80 7.58 -16.77 42.40
C ARG A 80 8.84 -16.15 42.99
N LEU A 81 8.67 -15.34 44.03
CA LEU A 81 9.76 -14.90 44.88
C LEU A 81 9.83 -15.82 46.10
N GLU A 82 11.02 -16.31 46.39
CA GLU A 82 11.30 -17.13 47.56
C GLU A 82 12.43 -16.52 48.36
N ALA A 83 12.37 -16.63 49.70
CA ALA A 83 13.46 -16.19 50.57
C ALA A 83 13.88 -17.28 51.56
N TYR A 84 15.19 -17.52 51.65
CA TYR A 84 15.77 -18.59 52.45
C TYR A 84 17.14 -18.22 53.03
N LEU A 85 17.53 -18.85 54.15
CA LEU A 85 18.82 -18.65 54.80
C LEU A 85 19.86 -19.72 54.43
N HIS A 86 19.39 -20.95 54.17
CA HIS A 86 20.22 -22.12 53.85
C HIS A 86 19.82 -22.67 52.49
N ASP A 87 18.69 -23.37 52.42
CA ASP A 87 18.15 -24.00 51.22
C ASP A 87 16.74 -23.49 50.89
N ALA A 88 16.38 -23.45 49.61
CA ALA A 88 15.04 -23.13 49.15
C ALA A 88 14.05 -24.28 49.43
N GLU A 89 12.81 -23.94 49.78
CA GLU A 89 11.72 -24.89 50.03
C GLU A 89 10.79 -25.09 48.83
N GLY A 90 10.79 -24.15 47.86
CA GLY A 90 10.04 -24.17 46.60
C GLY A 90 8.53 -23.90 46.74
N LYS A 91 8.00 -23.91 47.96
CA LYS A 91 6.57 -23.77 48.29
C LYS A 91 6.35 -23.39 49.75
N GLY A 92 5.20 -22.78 50.04
CA GLY A 92 4.75 -22.47 51.39
C GLY A 92 4.96 -21.00 51.77
N PRO A 93 4.85 -20.64 53.07
CA PRO A 93 4.87 -19.25 53.52
C PRO A 93 6.19 -18.49 53.28
N SER A 94 7.29 -19.18 52.97
CA SER A 94 8.57 -18.60 52.49
C SER A 94 8.53 -18.13 51.02
N THR A 95 7.39 -18.32 50.32
CA THR A 95 7.21 -17.99 48.90
C THR A 95 6.02 -17.05 48.67
N ILE A 96 6.13 -16.16 47.67
CA ILE A 96 5.05 -15.29 47.18
C ILE A 96 4.99 -15.41 45.67
N ASP A 97 3.81 -15.73 45.13
CA ASP A 97 3.55 -15.63 43.69
C ASP A 97 3.20 -14.17 43.34
N ILE A 98 3.93 -13.59 42.38
CA ILE A 98 3.88 -12.19 41.99
C ILE A 98 3.40 -12.07 40.54
N THR A 99 2.33 -11.32 40.30
CA THR A 99 1.87 -10.93 38.95
C THR A 99 1.88 -9.40 38.86
N PRO A 100 2.95 -8.80 38.30
CA PRO A 100 3.07 -7.35 38.19
C PRO A 100 1.91 -6.74 37.39
N GLN A 101 1.41 -5.60 37.83
CA GLN A 101 0.37 -4.85 37.13
C GLN A 101 1.01 -3.83 36.18
N PRO A 102 0.48 -3.64 34.96
CA PRO A 102 0.95 -2.57 34.08
C PRO A 102 0.79 -1.20 34.76
N ALA A 103 1.72 -0.28 34.50
CA ALA A 103 1.59 1.10 34.95
C ALA A 103 0.64 1.86 34.01
N GLU A 104 -0.33 2.56 34.57
CA GLU A 104 -1.41 3.22 33.80
C GLU A 104 -0.96 4.50 33.08
N ILE A 105 0.22 5.06 33.43
CA ILE A 105 0.63 6.41 33.00
C ILE A 105 2.05 6.39 32.37
N PRO A 106 2.20 6.83 31.11
CA PRO A 106 3.50 7.03 30.46
C PRO A 106 4.39 8.06 31.18
N LYS A 107 5.70 7.79 31.29
CA LYS A 107 6.65 8.66 32.02
C LYS A 107 8.09 8.63 31.49
N ILE A 108 8.70 9.80 31.37
CA ILE A 108 10.15 10.02 31.22
C ILE A 108 10.75 10.22 32.63
N ASN A 109 11.55 9.24 33.08
CA ASN A 109 12.19 9.29 34.39
C ASN A 109 13.38 10.24 34.43
N LYS A 110 14.26 10.18 33.41
CA LYS A 110 15.43 11.06 33.31
C LYS A 110 15.95 11.15 31.88
N VAL A 111 16.62 12.25 31.55
CA VAL A 111 17.52 12.37 30.39
C VAL A 111 18.93 12.64 30.89
N GLU A 112 19.92 12.04 30.24
CA GLU A 112 21.35 12.16 30.59
C GLU A 112 22.18 12.32 29.31
N LEU A 113 23.28 13.07 29.41
CA LEU A 113 24.21 13.34 28.32
C LEU A 113 25.46 12.45 28.41
N PHE A 114 25.93 11.98 27.26
CA PHE A 114 27.03 11.04 27.11
C PHE A 114 27.90 11.41 25.91
N TYR A 115 29.17 11.02 25.98
CA TYR A 115 30.05 10.98 24.81
C TYR A 115 29.71 9.75 23.94
N VAL A 116 30.27 9.68 22.74
CA VAL A 116 30.06 8.56 21.78
C VAL A 116 30.57 7.20 22.26
N ASP A 117 31.34 7.14 23.36
CA ASP A 117 31.85 5.90 23.95
C ASP A 117 30.96 5.36 25.09
N ASP A 118 29.78 5.96 25.29
CA ASP A 118 28.81 5.74 26.37
C ASP A 118 29.27 6.14 27.79
N SER A 119 30.36 6.89 27.94
CA SER A 119 30.70 7.55 29.20
C SER A 119 29.90 8.84 29.41
N LYS A 120 29.60 9.20 30.67
CA LYS A 120 28.81 10.41 31.00
C LYS A 120 29.58 11.67 30.66
N GLY A 121 28.96 12.59 29.92
CA GLY A 121 29.57 13.83 29.49
C GLY A 121 28.84 15.07 30.02
N THR A 122 29.61 16.03 30.50
CA THR A 122 29.15 17.38 30.90
C THR A 122 29.97 18.50 30.26
N VAL A 123 31.12 18.17 29.66
CA VAL A 123 32.04 19.10 28.97
C VAL A 123 32.46 18.45 27.65
N PHE A 124 32.13 19.05 26.51
CA PHE A 124 32.27 18.43 25.18
C PHE A 124 33.22 19.23 24.30
N SER A 125 33.66 18.62 23.19
CA SER A 125 34.42 19.32 22.14
C SER A 125 33.50 19.84 21.02
N TYR A 126 33.85 20.96 20.41
CA TYR A 126 33.07 21.57 19.33
C TYR A 126 32.90 20.70 18.07
N THR A 127 33.82 19.75 17.83
CA THR A 127 33.79 18.82 16.68
C THR A 127 33.25 17.43 17.06
N GLU A 128 32.79 17.26 18.29
CA GLU A 128 32.31 15.98 18.83
C GLU A 128 30.79 15.82 18.67
N LYS A 129 30.35 14.55 18.77
CA LYS A 129 28.94 14.19 18.82
C LYS A 129 28.50 14.05 20.28
N LEU A 130 27.42 14.72 20.62
CA LEU A 130 26.71 14.60 21.89
C LEU A 130 25.65 13.49 21.78
N VAL A 131 25.63 12.53 22.71
CA VAL A 131 24.59 11.51 22.80
C VAL A 131 23.64 11.85 23.95
N ALA A 132 22.36 12.08 23.68
CA ALA A 132 21.33 12.27 24.69
C ALA A 132 20.50 10.99 24.85
N LYS A 133 20.37 10.47 26.07
CA LYS A 133 19.63 9.24 26.38
C LYS A 133 18.52 9.49 27.41
N ALA A 134 17.28 9.12 27.07
CA ALA A 134 16.12 9.22 27.94
C ALA A 134 15.68 7.84 28.47
N LYS A 135 15.54 7.71 29.80
CA LYS A 135 14.99 6.52 30.48
C LYS A 135 13.51 6.71 30.75
N CYS A 136 12.71 5.73 30.35
CA CYS A 136 11.26 5.85 30.14
C CYS A 136 10.51 4.63 30.70
N VAL A 137 9.23 4.81 31.03
CA VAL A 137 8.29 3.77 31.49
C VAL A 137 6.97 3.94 30.74
N ASN A 138 6.39 2.83 30.30
CA ASN A 138 5.13 2.80 29.55
C ASN A 138 5.14 3.73 28.31
N LEU A 139 6.28 3.75 27.62
CA LEU A 139 6.55 4.52 26.41
C LEU A 139 7.19 3.64 25.31
N THR A 140 7.23 2.31 25.48
CA THR A 140 7.93 1.40 24.56
C THR A 140 7.36 1.48 23.14
N GLY A 141 8.18 1.89 22.17
CA GLY A 141 7.77 2.13 20.78
C GLY A 141 7.31 3.57 20.48
N GLU A 142 7.10 4.39 21.51
CA GLU A 142 6.73 5.80 21.36
C GLU A 142 7.91 6.64 20.87
N LYS A 143 7.60 7.76 20.22
CA LYS A 143 8.57 8.77 19.76
C LYS A 143 8.71 9.87 20.80
N LEU A 144 9.96 10.16 21.18
CA LEU A 144 10.31 11.32 21.99
C LEU A 144 10.99 12.38 21.12
N LEU A 145 10.62 13.64 21.33
CA LEU A 145 11.33 14.77 20.73
C LEU A 145 12.44 15.23 21.67
N PHE A 146 13.68 15.17 21.19
CA PHE A 146 14.83 15.77 21.85
C PHE A 146 15.17 17.10 21.16
N THR A 147 15.49 18.13 21.91
CA THR A 147 15.88 19.45 21.38
C THR A 147 17.13 19.95 22.07
N LEU A 148 18.13 20.34 21.30
CA LEU A 148 19.38 20.95 21.76
C LEU A 148 19.28 22.47 21.69
N TRP A 149 19.71 23.12 22.77
CA TRP A 149 19.65 24.57 22.98
C TRP A 149 21.00 25.10 23.45
N GLU A 150 21.35 26.30 22.99
CA GLU A 150 22.51 27.09 23.38
C GLU A 150 22.11 28.07 24.51
N ASP A 151 22.87 28.07 25.59
CA ASP A 151 22.60 28.80 26.85
C ASP A 151 23.59 29.96 26.97
N ASP A 152 23.15 31.16 26.57
CA ASP A 152 24.01 32.34 26.36
C ASP A 152 23.73 33.45 27.39
N ALA A 153 23.29 33.07 28.59
CA ALA A 153 22.81 34.01 29.59
C ALA A 153 23.27 33.71 31.02
N LYS A 154 23.51 34.79 31.77
CA LYS A 154 23.91 34.70 33.17
C LYS A 154 22.71 34.44 34.09
N GLY A 155 22.63 33.24 34.64
CA GLY A 155 21.67 32.82 35.65
C GLY A 155 21.27 31.36 35.49
N ASP A 156 20.65 30.76 36.51
CA ASP A 156 20.08 29.42 36.37
C ASP A 156 18.71 29.47 35.68
N GLY A 157 18.55 28.70 34.60
CA GLY A 157 17.29 28.52 33.89
C GLY A 157 17.24 29.26 32.55
N HIS A 158 16.17 29.04 31.79
CA HIS A 158 16.11 29.51 30.40
C HIS A 158 15.97 31.03 30.30
N ASN A 159 16.92 31.69 29.64
CA ASN A 159 16.86 33.12 29.42
C ASN A 159 16.43 33.44 27.99
N ALA A 160 15.67 34.53 27.80
CA ALA A 160 15.29 35.14 26.51
C ALA A 160 16.32 34.96 25.37
N LYS A 161 17.61 35.12 25.67
CA LYS A 161 18.73 35.06 24.71
C LYS A 161 19.09 33.67 24.18
N ASN A 162 18.80 32.61 24.92
CA ASN A 162 19.20 31.23 24.62
C ASN A 162 18.64 30.77 23.26
N LEU A 163 19.47 30.16 22.41
CA LEU A 163 19.19 29.89 20.99
C LEU A 163 18.85 28.42 20.73
N PHE A 164 17.95 28.15 19.79
CA PHE A 164 17.68 26.79 19.29
C PHE A 164 18.84 26.32 18.40
N VAL A 165 19.32 25.08 18.56
CA VAL A 165 20.44 24.53 17.75
C VAL A 165 19.99 23.40 16.81
N ASP A 166 19.30 22.37 17.31
CA ASP A 166 18.88 21.21 16.52
C ASP A 166 17.78 20.41 17.24
N SER A 167 17.00 19.61 16.51
CA SER A 167 16.04 18.67 17.11
C SER A 167 16.05 17.30 16.42
N ARG A 168 15.76 16.26 17.22
CA ARG A 168 15.83 14.85 16.82
C ARG A 168 14.70 14.04 17.47
N GLN A 169 14.16 13.08 16.73
CA GLN A 169 13.21 12.10 17.29
C GLN A 169 13.94 10.80 17.63
N GLY A 170 13.74 10.29 18.84
CA GLY A 170 14.22 8.97 19.27
C GLY A 170 13.02 8.07 19.59
N ILE A 171 13.06 6.81 19.16
CA ILE A 171 12.06 5.80 19.54
C ILE A 171 12.52 5.08 20.80
N VAL A 172 11.63 4.92 21.78
CA VAL A 172 11.94 4.18 23.02
C VAL A 172 12.00 2.69 22.72
N GLY A 173 13.16 2.07 22.97
CA GLY A 173 13.38 0.64 22.84
C GLY A 173 12.68 -0.20 23.92
N LYS A 174 12.68 -1.52 23.73
CA LYS A 174 12.06 -2.51 24.64
C LYS A 174 12.66 -2.53 26.06
N ASN A 175 13.81 -1.88 26.25
CA ASN A 175 14.50 -1.66 27.52
C ASN A 175 14.09 -0.35 28.22
N GLY A 176 13.12 0.41 27.67
CA GLY A 176 12.72 1.71 28.18
C GLY A 176 13.74 2.82 27.94
N GLU A 177 14.57 2.75 26.90
CA GLU A 177 15.53 3.80 26.53
C GLU A 177 15.30 4.33 25.11
N ALA A 178 15.26 5.65 24.95
CA ALA A 178 15.41 6.33 23.66
C ALA A 178 16.72 7.12 23.66
N SER A 179 17.44 7.12 22.53
CA SER A 179 18.75 7.77 22.41
C SER A 179 18.89 8.46 21.06
N VAL A 180 19.49 9.66 21.04
CA VAL A 180 19.74 10.45 19.82
C VAL A 180 21.14 11.08 19.83
N GLU A 181 21.66 11.39 18.65
CA GLU A 181 22.93 12.10 18.46
C GLU A 181 22.72 13.54 17.96
N PHE A 182 23.45 14.49 18.55
CA PHE A 182 23.58 15.86 18.09
C PHE A 182 25.04 16.17 17.71
N VAL A 183 25.23 17.12 16.78
CA VAL A 183 26.57 17.56 16.32
C VAL A 183 26.76 19.02 16.71
N LEU A 184 27.73 19.29 17.59
CA LEU A 184 27.91 20.62 18.20
C LEU A 184 28.42 21.70 17.23
N THR A 185 28.98 21.32 16.08
CA THR A 185 29.37 22.28 15.02
C THR A 185 28.20 23.11 14.49
N LYS A 186 26.94 22.64 14.63
CA LYS A 186 25.76 23.43 14.27
C LYS A 186 25.63 24.72 15.08
N ALA A 187 25.89 24.67 16.39
CA ALA A 187 25.84 25.85 17.26
C ALA A 187 26.93 26.88 16.86
N LEU A 188 28.14 26.41 16.55
CA LEU A 188 29.20 27.30 16.04
C LEU A 188 28.84 27.97 14.72
N ILE A 189 28.23 27.23 13.77
CA ILE A 189 27.75 27.81 12.50
C ILE A 189 26.68 28.87 12.78
N GLN A 190 25.85 28.68 13.81
CA GLN A 190 24.84 29.64 14.22
C GLN A 190 25.44 30.92 14.80
N LYS A 191 26.38 30.85 15.77
CA LYS A 191 27.12 32.03 16.25
C LYS A 191 27.88 32.76 15.14
N ALA A 192 28.52 32.00 14.24
CA ALA A 192 29.19 32.58 13.07
C ALA A 192 28.24 33.31 12.11
N THR A 193 26.96 32.92 12.07
CA THR A 193 25.92 33.55 11.24
C THR A 193 25.30 34.77 11.92
N THR A 194 25.27 34.85 13.25
CA THR A 194 24.77 36.02 14.01
C THR A 194 25.83 37.11 14.23
N GLY A 195 27.11 36.81 13.99
CA GLY A 195 28.20 37.79 13.99
C GLY A 195 28.93 37.97 15.34
N GLU A 196 28.59 37.18 16.36
CA GLU A 196 29.31 37.18 17.63
C GLU A 196 30.50 36.22 17.60
N ILE A 197 31.71 36.77 17.46
CA ILE A 197 32.97 36.02 17.53
C ILE A 197 33.63 36.25 18.90
N ASP A 198 33.11 35.62 19.96
CA ASP A 198 33.90 35.27 21.15
C ASP A 198 33.68 33.79 21.48
N PRO A 199 34.61 32.89 21.09
CA PRO A 199 34.38 31.44 21.11
C PRO A 199 34.69 30.75 22.45
N LYS A 200 34.90 31.51 23.54
CA LYS A 200 35.64 31.00 24.70
C LYS A 200 34.97 29.88 25.48
N GLU A 201 33.67 29.96 25.77
CA GLU A 201 32.89 28.87 26.36
C GLU A 201 31.45 28.94 25.82
N LEU A 202 30.84 27.78 25.54
CA LEU A 202 29.46 27.65 25.09
C LEU A 202 28.71 26.74 26.07
N GLU A 203 27.71 27.28 26.76
CA GLU A 203 26.81 26.46 27.58
C GLU A 203 25.64 25.96 26.73
N PHE A 204 25.10 24.79 27.04
CA PHE A 204 23.99 24.20 26.29
C PHE A 204 23.19 23.23 27.14
N TYR A 205 21.99 22.86 26.69
CA TYR A 205 21.20 21.81 27.35
C TYR A 205 20.28 21.11 26.35
N VAL A 206 19.82 19.91 26.72
CA VAL A 206 18.88 19.11 25.96
C VAL A 206 17.59 18.93 26.74
N THR A 207 16.46 19.25 26.11
CA THR A 207 15.12 18.85 26.58
C THR A 207 14.66 17.59 25.85
N VAL A 208 13.92 16.72 26.54
CA VAL A 208 13.18 15.61 25.93
C VAL A 208 11.71 15.69 26.33
N GLU A 209 10.82 15.49 25.36
CA GLU A 209 9.38 15.72 25.50
C GLU A 209 8.58 14.56 24.89
N TYR A 210 7.58 14.07 25.64
CA TYR A 210 6.56 13.12 25.17
C TYR A 210 5.21 13.82 25.05
N TYR A 211 4.65 13.78 23.85
CA TYR A 211 3.37 14.39 23.50
C TYR A 211 2.33 13.33 23.15
N LYS A 212 1.06 13.60 23.41
CA LYS A 212 -0.07 12.75 22.99
C LYS A 212 -0.93 13.46 21.95
N ASP A 213 -1.49 12.67 21.04
CA ASP A 213 -2.15 13.18 19.84
C ASP A 213 -3.57 13.78 20.07
N LYS A 214 -3.61 15.13 20.20
CA LYS A 214 -4.64 16.12 19.73
C LYS A 214 -5.84 16.66 20.58
N LYS A 215 -5.84 18.02 20.67
CA LYS A 215 -6.92 19.07 20.71
C LYS A 215 -7.70 19.49 22.01
N HIS A 216 -7.21 20.58 22.65
CA HIS A 216 -7.86 21.76 23.33
C HIS A 216 -8.87 21.55 24.51
N ASP A 217 -9.01 22.39 25.56
CA ASP A 217 -9.07 23.88 25.61
C ASP A 217 -8.68 24.55 26.99
N THR A 218 -8.36 25.87 27.03
CA THR A 218 -7.56 26.65 28.08
C THR A 218 -8.04 26.67 29.58
N GLN A 219 -7.24 27.00 30.64
CA GLN A 219 -6.81 28.34 31.17
C GLN A 219 -5.63 28.28 32.23
N ASN A 220 -5.18 29.43 32.79
CA ASN A 220 -3.93 29.68 33.60
C ASN A 220 -4.10 29.86 35.14
N ILE A 221 -2.99 29.90 35.94
CA ILE A 221 -2.62 30.85 37.07
C ILE A 221 -1.15 30.55 37.59
N THR A 222 -0.55 31.40 38.45
CA THR A 222 0.91 31.76 38.58
C THR A 222 1.54 31.55 40.00
N VAL A 223 2.85 31.92 40.21
CA VAL A 223 3.61 32.24 41.48
C VAL A 223 4.54 31.10 42.03
N LYS A 224 5.84 31.26 42.43
CA LYS A 224 6.88 32.35 42.37
C LYS A 224 8.35 31.82 42.55
N ASN A 225 9.34 32.73 42.47
CA ASN A 225 10.81 32.58 42.67
C ASN A 225 11.30 32.86 44.12
N PRO A 226 12.30 32.12 44.65
CA PRO A 226 13.27 32.60 45.63
C PRO A 226 14.75 32.48 45.19
N ASP A 227 15.54 33.52 45.52
CA ASP A 227 17.02 33.56 45.57
C ASP A 227 17.85 33.67 44.27
N TYR A 228 17.83 34.86 43.66
CA TYR A 228 19.07 35.47 43.14
C TYR A 228 19.09 37.00 43.30
N LYS A 229 20.25 37.59 43.58
CA LYS A 229 20.45 39.05 43.80
C LYS A 229 21.42 39.64 42.79
N SER A 230 21.05 40.78 42.20
CA SER A 230 21.90 41.57 41.28
C SER A 230 22.41 42.87 41.92
N PRO A 231 23.63 43.33 41.58
CA PRO A 231 24.05 44.73 41.76
C PRO A 231 23.56 45.66 40.62
N GLN A 232 23.52 46.97 40.89
CA GLN A 232 22.96 48.06 40.05
C GLN A 232 23.94 48.49 38.92
N GLN A 233 23.60 49.25 37.86
CA GLN A 233 23.07 50.64 37.72
C GLN A 233 22.89 50.96 36.20
N PRO A 234 22.45 52.15 35.72
CA PRO A 234 21.36 53.06 36.13
C PRO A 234 20.38 53.40 34.96
N GLN A 235 19.49 54.40 35.13
CA GLN A 235 18.24 54.62 34.37
C GLN A 235 18.31 55.45 33.06
N SER A 236 17.33 55.27 32.17
CA SER A 236 16.49 56.37 31.63
C SER A 236 15.19 55.88 30.94
N GLN A 237 14.14 56.71 30.92
CA GLN A 237 12.79 56.47 30.33
C GLN A 237 12.21 57.85 29.90
N PRO A 238 11.25 57.97 28.95
CA PRO A 238 9.82 57.72 29.26
C PRO A 238 8.88 57.20 28.11
N GLN A 239 7.93 56.33 28.51
CA GLN A 239 6.50 56.13 28.11
C GLN A 239 5.95 56.55 26.71
N LYS A 240 5.41 55.64 25.86
CA LYS A 240 4.03 55.01 25.78
C LYS A 240 3.04 55.81 24.88
N PRO A 241 2.07 55.19 24.15
CA PRO A 241 1.02 54.28 24.67
C PRO A 241 0.87 52.93 23.91
N ALA A 242 -0.17 52.16 24.25
CA ALA A 242 -0.26 50.71 24.02
C ALA A 242 -1.07 50.26 22.78
N ALA A 243 -0.76 49.06 22.28
CA ALA A 243 -1.63 48.22 21.46
C ALA A 243 -1.70 46.81 22.07
N SER A 244 -2.81 46.10 21.82
CA SER A 244 -3.19 44.84 22.49
C SER A 244 -2.23 43.67 22.25
N ALA A 245 -1.89 42.95 23.32
CA ALA A 245 -1.08 41.74 23.25
C ALA A 245 -1.86 40.56 22.64
N SER A 246 -1.36 39.98 21.56
CA SER A 246 -1.80 38.68 21.04
C SER A 246 -1.24 37.55 21.90
N GLN A 247 -2.10 36.68 22.43
CA GLN A 247 -1.70 35.54 23.24
C GLN A 247 -0.92 34.51 22.42
N THR A 248 0.32 34.22 22.81
CA THR A 248 1.04 33.00 22.40
C THR A 248 0.61 31.83 23.31
N THR A 249 0.21 30.71 22.71
CA THR A 249 -0.27 29.53 23.45
C THR A 249 0.87 28.57 23.76
N THR A 250 1.18 28.38 25.04
CA THR A 250 2.00 27.27 25.51
C THR A 250 1.27 25.93 25.40
N PRO A 251 1.99 24.79 25.26
CA PRO A 251 1.41 23.46 25.41
C PRO A 251 0.70 23.30 26.75
N LYS A 252 -0.36 22.50 26.77
CA LYS A 252 -1.05 22.09 27.99
C LYS A 252 -0.40 20.85 28.58
N LYS A 253 -0.28 20.83 29.89
CA LYS A 253 0.07 19.64 30.65
C LYS A 253 -1.19 18.81 30.87
N ALA A 254 -1.15 17.54 30.51
CA ALA A 254 -2.32 16.67 30.63
C ALA A 254 -2.71 16.46 32.10
N GLU A 255 -4.01 16.46 32.39
CA GLU A 255 -4.51 16.34 33.76
C GLU A 255 -4.28 14.92 34.31
N GLY A 256 -3.73 14.81 35.52
CA GLY A 256 -3.23 13.57 36.11
C GLY A 256 -1.85 13.11 35.61
N SER A 257 -1.23 13.81 34.66
CA SER A 257 0.07 13.40 34.09
C SER A 257 1.28 13.79 34.96
N PRO A 258 2.44 13.14 34.76
CA PRO A 258 3.69 13.56 35.41
C PRO A 258 4.12 14.97 35.00
N ALA A 259 3.79 15.43 33.77
CA ALA A 259 4.06 16.80 33.33
C ALA A 259 3.34 17.85 34.17
N GLN A 260 2.10 17.58 34.64
CA GLN A 260 1.32 18.51 35.47
C GLN A 260 2.01 18.84 36.81
N GLN A 261 2.79 17.90 37.34
CA GLN A 261 3.52 18.06 38.60
C GLN A 261 4.93 18.68 38.43
N LYS A 262 5.41 18.79 37.19
CA LYS A 262 6.72 19.39 36.87
C LYS A 262 6.57 20.90 36.59
N PRO A 263 7.61 21.72 36.86
CA PRO A 263 7.64 23.13 36.45
C PRO A 263 7.49 23.28 34.93
N ALA A 264 7.38 24.51 34.42
CA ALA A 264 7.38 24.73 32.98
C ALA A 264 8.69 24.19 32.37
N SER A 265 8.62 23.52 31.22
CA SER A 265 9.84 23.19 30.47
C SER A 265 10.47 24.50 29.96
N GLN A 266 11.78 24.53 29.81
CA GLN A 266 12.49 25.73 29.33
C GLN A 266 11.93 26.26 27.99
N LYS A 267 11.41 25.37 27.14
CA LYS A 267 10.73 25.70 25.88
C LYS A 267 9.34 26.33 26.10
N GLU A 268 8.60 25.88 27.12
CA GLU A 268 7.32 26.45 27.54
C GLU A 268 7.50 27.89 28.07
N GLU A 269 8.54 28.16 28.86
CA GLU A 269 8.74 29.48 29.53
C GLU A 269 8.89 30.66 28.56
N LYS A 270 9.35 30.44 27.33
CA LYS A 270 9.42 31.47 26.27
C LYS A 270 8.28 31.44 25.26
N GLY A 271 7.43 30.41 25.26
CA GLY A 271 6.48 30.19 24.18
C GLY A 271 7.12 29.95 22.81
N ILE A 272 8.35 29.41 22.76
CA ILE A 272 9.00 29.00 21.50
C ILE A 272 8.45 27.63 21.12
N VAL A 273 7.35 27.64 20.37
CA VAL A 273 6.84 26.46 19.67
C VAL A 273 7.28 26.57 18.20
N ASP A 274 7.97 25.54 17.71
CA ASP A 274 8.38 25.48 16.31
C ASP A 274 7.14 25.45 15.41
N LYS A 275 6.99 26.44 14.54
CA LYS A 275 5.82 26.56 13.62
C LYS A 275 5.65 25.39 12.65
N ALA A 276 6.66 24.52 12.53
CA ALA A 276 6.60 23.26 11.79
C ALA A 276 5.97 22.09 12.57
N MET A 277 5.75 22.23 13.89
CA MET A 277 5.15 21.22 14.78
C MET A 277 3.92 21.74 15.55
N ASP A 278 3.44 22.95 15.25
CA ASP A 278 2.44 23.76 15.98
C ASP A 278 0.97 23.26 15.92
N TRP A 279 0.75 21.94 15.80
CA TRP A 279 -0.57 21.31 15.58
C TRP A 279 -0.99 20.31 16.69
N TRP A 280 -0.23 20.23 17.79
CA TRP A 280 -0.34 19.17 18.81
C TRP A 280 -0.02 19.75 20.21
N ASN A 281 -1.05 19.94 21.05
CA ASN A 281 -0.95 20.85 22.20
C ASN A 281 -0.91 20.18 23.60
N GLU A 282 -0.67 18.86 23.73
CA GLU A 282 -0.62 18.20 25.05
C GLU A 282 0.70 17.48 25.34
N LEU A 283 1.40 17.98 26.37
CA LEU A 283 2.61 17.41 26.95
C LEU A 283 2.22 16.43 28.06
N TRP A 284 2.65 15.18 27.92
CA TRP A 284 2.37 14.10 28.87
C TRP A 284 3.53 13.84 29.82
N ASP A 285 4.78 13.91 29.33
CA ASP A 285 5.94 14.05 30.23
C ASP A 285 7.16 14.73 29.56
N TRP A 286 8.06 15.31 30.37
CA TRP A 286 9.28 15.96 29.88
C TRP A 286 10.47 15.83 30.86
N GLN A 287 11.70 16.05 30.39
CA GLN A 287 12.89 16.22 31.26
C GLN A 287 14.00 17.02 30.56
N GLU A 288 14.96 17.56 31.30
CA GLU A 288 16.14 18.29 30.79
C GLU A 288 17.49 17.78 31.34
N SER A 289 18.60 18.11 30.65
CA SER A 289 19.98 17.91 31.12
C SER A 289 20.94 18.94 30.49
N LYS A 290 21.81 19.57 31.29
CA LYS A 290 22.77 20.62 30.89
C LYS A 290 24.16 20.07 30.54
N GLY A 291 24.92 20.81 29.71
CA GLY A 291 26.31 20.56 29.33
C GLY A 291 27.04 21.84 28.90
N THR A 292 28.35 21.77 28.69
CA THR A 292 29.20 22.89 28.24
C THR A 292 30.18 22.45 27.16
N VAL A 293 30.67 23.37 26.32
CA VAL A 293 31.71 23.13 25.31
C VAL A 293 32.90 24.04 25.57
N LYS A 294 34.12 23.50 25.44
CA LYS A 294 35.37 24.26 25.58
C LYS A 294 36.28 24.11 24.34
N PRO A 295 36.94 25.18 23.86
CA PRO A 295 37.79 25.15 22.66
C PRO A 295 38.97 24.16 22.74
N ASP A 296 39.50 23.94 23.93
CA ASP A 296 40.66 23.11 24.23
C ASP A 296 40.31 21.65 24.58
N GLN A 297 39.03 21.33 24.75
CA GLN A 297 38.57 19.96 24.95
C GLN A 297 38.82 19.14 23.68
N LYS A 298 39.63 18.09 23.78
CA LYS A 298 39.88 17.16 22.67
C LYS A 298 38.68 16.24 22.48
N PRO A 299 38.26 15.95 21.22
CA PRO A 299 37.21 14.96 20.96
C PRO A 299 37.58 13.59 21.50
N THR A 300 36.61 12.89 22.09
CA THR A 300 36.77 11.51 22.53
C THR A 300 37.02 10.61 21.32
N PRO A 301 38.07 9.77 21.32
CA PRO A 301 38.30 8.83 20.22
C PRO A 301 37.09 7.92 19.99
N GLN A 302 36.71 7.68 18.73
CA GLN A 302 35.76 6.61 18.43
C GLN A 302 36.33 5.29 18.95
N LYS A 303 35.59 4.67 19.87
CA LYS A 303 36.00 3.46 20.57
C LYS A 303 36.25 2.32 19.56
N PRO A 304 37.48 1.79 19.46
CA PRO A 304 37.72 0.55 18.72
C PRO A 304 36.89 -0.59 19.34
N GLU A 305 36.40 -1.54 18.54
CA GLU A 305 35.67 -2.70 19.06
C GLU A 305 36.59 -3.56 19.96
N GLY A 306 36.54 -3.30 21.27
CA GLY A 306 37.48 -3.88 22.23
C GLY A 306 37.01 -3.75 23.68
N LYS A 307 36.38 -4.81 24.17
CA LYS A 307 36.14 -5.17 25.60
C LYS A 307 35.87 -4.03 26.60
N THR A 308 34.61 -3.86 26.97
CA THR A 308 34.23 -3.31 28.29
C THR A 308 33.96 -4.41 29.32
N THR A 309 34.06 -4.02 30.59
CA THR A 309 33.81 -4.83 31.79
C THR A 309 32.44 -5.49 31.82
N SER A 310 32.33 -6.58 32.57
CA SER A 310 31.22 -7.56 32.54
C SER A 310 29.84 -6.97 32.84
N ILE A 311 29.16 -6.54 31.79
CA ILE A 311 27.70 -6.33 31.75
C ILE A 311 27.10 -7.59 31.12
N VAL A 312 26.02 -8.12 31.71
CA VAL A 312 25.25 -9.21 31.07
C VAL A 312 24.63 -8.66 29.79
N GLN A 313 25.15 -9.11 28.64
CA GLN A 313 24.56 -8.77 27.34
C GLN A 313 23.14 -9.32 27.27
N GLU A 314 22.15 -8.45 27.03
CA GLU A 314 20.99 -8.90 26.26
C GLU A 314 21.51 -9.30 24.87
N VAL A 315 21.39 -10.58 24.56
CA VAL A 315 21.66 -11.09 23.20
C VAL A 315 20.75 -10.32 22.25
N LYS A 316 21.32 -9.56 21.31
CA LYS A 316 20.55 -8.97 20.21
C LYS A 316 19.84 -10.12 19.53
N ALA A 317 18.51 -10.19 19.66
CA ALA A 317 17.73 -11.25 19.05
C ALA A 317 17.81 -11.11 17.53
N GLU A 318 18.74 -11.85 16.94
CA GLU A 318 18.77 -12.17 15.52
C GLU A 318 17.46 -12.85 15.17
N ASP A 319 16.78 -12.38 14.12
CA ASP A 319 15.62 -13.08 13.59
C ASP A 319 15.24 -12.64 12.17
N LEU A 320 14.62 -13.54 11.41
CA LEU A 320 13.88 -13.21 10.20
C LEU A 320 12.45 -12.83 10.58
N ILE A 321 12.05 -11.60 10.26
CA ILE A 321 10.80 -10.98 10.72
C ILE A 321 9.66 -11.23 9.72
N ASP A 322 9.94 -11.07 8.42
CA ASP A 322 8.97 -11.03 7.33
C ASP A 322 9.67 -11.39 6.02
N ALA A 323 8.98 -12.00 5.07
CA ALA A 323 9.45 -12.14 3.70
C ALA A 323 8.27 -12.10 2.72
N TYR A 324 8.43 -11.38 1.60
CA TYR A 324 7.34 -11.11 0.67
C TYR A 324 7.82 -10.68 -0.72
N PHE A 325 6.90 -10.78 -1.70
CA PHE A 325 7.06 -10.18 -3.03
C PHE A 325 6.71 -8.69 -2.97
N ALA A 326 7.49 -7.83 -3.64
CA ALA A 326 7.28 -6.39 -3.64
C ALA A 326 7.42 -5.73 -5.01
N LYS A 327 6.75 -4.59 -5.20
CA LYS A 327 7.07 -3.60 -6.24
C LYS A 327 7.84 -2.44 -5.63
N LYS A 328 8.77 -1.88 -6.40
CA LYS A 328 9.52 -0.68 -6.04
C LYS A 328 8.80 0.53 -6.61
N GLU A 329 8.31 1.39 -5.72
CA GLU A 329 7.67 2.66 -6.05
C GLU A 329 8.54 3.82 -5.56
N PHE A 330 8.49 4.97 -6.23
CA PHE A 330 9.21 6.17 -5.80
C PHE A 330 8.24 7.10 -5.07
N THR A 331 7.98 6.80 -3.80
CA THR A 331 6.96 7.45 -2.95
C THR A 331 7.56 8.07 -1.69
N LEU A 332 8.75 7.64 -1.27
CA LEU A 332 9.41 8.17 -0.07
C LEU A 332 9.93 9.58 -0.33
N LYS A 333 9.33 10.60 0.29
CA LYS A 333 9.82 11.98 0.16
C LYS A 333 11.18 12.12 0.84
N THR A 334 12.20 12.55 0.10
CA THR A 334 13.53 12.86 0.65
C THR A 334 13.77 14.37 0.67
N ASP A 335 14.82 14.78 1.38
CA ASP A 335 15.31 16.17 1.38
C ASP A 335 16.39 16.42 0.31
N GLU A 336 16.68 15.43 -0.55
CA GLU A 336 17.69 15.54 -1.59
C GLU A 336 17.18 16.40 -2.76
N GLU A 337 17.87 17.50 -3.05
CA GLU A 337 17.46 18.44 -4.09
C GLU A 337 17.59 17.83 -5.51
N ALA A 338 16.63 18.13 -6.38
CA ALA A 338 16.44 17.48 -7.68
C ALA A 338 16.35 18.47 -8.86
N GLY A 339 17.01 19.62 -8.71
CA GLY A 339 16.92 20.77 -9.62
C GLY A 339 15.77 21.72 -9.26
N THR A 340 15.33 22.52 -10.23
CA THR A 340 14.28 23.53 -10.05
C THR A 340 13.16 23.37 -11.07
N GLN A 341 11.98 23.88 -10.74
CA GLN A 341 10.82 23.98 -11.62
C GLN A 341 10.39 25.45 -11.73
N THR A 342 10.05 25.87 -12.94
CA THR A 342 9.39 27.14 -13.21
C THR A 342 7.89 26.90 -13.40
N TYR A 343 7.05 27.68 -12.73
CA TYR A 343 5.59 27.70 -12.94
C TYR A 343 5.17 29.08 -13.49
N THR A 344 4.46 29.08 -14.62
CA THR A 344 3.99 30.30 -15.28
C THR A 344 2.48 30.46 -15.14
N PHE A 345 2.03 31.65 -14.75
CA PHE A 345 0.62 31.97 -14.55
C PHE A 345 -0.08 32.22 -15.89
N SER A 346 -1.09 31.42 -16.22
CA SER A 346 -1.79 31.47 -17.52
C SER A 346 -3.10 32.29 -17.53
N GLY A 347 -3.67 32.56 -16.36
CA GLY A 347 -4.91 33.32 -16.19
C GLY A 347 -4.68 34.82 -15.92
N SER A 348 -5.59 35.67 -16.37
CA SER A 348 -5.55 37.14 -16.25
C SER A 348 -6.06 37.69 -14.90
N GLY A 349 -6.36 36.84 -13.91
CA GLY A 349 -7.13 37.21 -12.71
C GLY A 349 -6.50 36.88 -11.35
N ASN A 350 -5.19 36.58 -11.25
CA ASN A 350 -4.57 36.24 -9.96
C ASN A 350 -4.20 37.52 -9.17
N GLN A 351 -5.20 38.26 -8.73
CA GLN A 351 -5.05 39.43 -7.85
C GLN A 351 -5.37 39.06 -6.39
N ASN A 352 -4.66 39.63 -5.42
CA ASN A 352 -4.83 39.34 -3.98
C ASN A 352 -4.78 37.83 -3.65
N ILE A 353 -3.76 37.14 -4.13
CA ILE A 353 -3.66 35.68 -4.02
C ILE A 353 -3.51 35.22 -2.56
N ASN A 354 -4.38 34.29 -2.14
CA ASN A 354 -4.13 33.52 -0.94
C ASN A 354 -2.95 32.56 -1.22
N LYS A 355 -1.76 32.89 -0.69
CA LYS A 355 -0.51 32.18 -0.98
C LYS A 355 -0.54 30.70 -0.57
N ASP A 356 -1.28 30.32 0.47
CA ASP A 356 -1.44 28.91 0.86
C ASP A 356 -2.26 28.12 -0.16
N ASN A 357 -3.39 28.66 -0.60
CA ASN A 357 -4.24 28.01 -1.59
C ASN A 357 -3.57 27.97 -2.97
N VAL A 358 -2.91 29.05 -3.39
CA VAL A 358 -2.17 29.08 -4.65
C VAL A 358 -0.95 28.17 -4.61
N ALA A 359 -0.20 28.11 -3.50
CA ALA A 359 0.92 27.17 -3.35
C ALA A 359 0.45 25.71 -3.47
N LYS A 360 -0.69 25.34 -2.87
CA LYS A 360 -1.28 23.99 -3.04
C LYS A 360 -1.62 23.70 -4.50
N ILE A 361 -2.30 24.62 -5.20
CA ILE A 361 -2.67 24.45 -6.62
C ILE A 361 -1.43 24.32 -7.52
N ILE A 362 -0.39 25.11 -7.27
CA ILE A 362 0.89 25.03 -7.99
C ILE A 362 1.57 23.70 -7.69
N LYS A 363 1.65 23.31 -6.42
CA LYS A 363 2.23 22.04 -5.98
C LYS A 363 1.54 20.84 -6.64
N ASP A 364 0.21 20.80 -6.63
CA ASP A 364 -0.55 19.68 -7.21
C ASP A 364 -0.37 19.59 -8.73
N LYS A 365 -0.29 20.73 -9.43
CA LYS A 365 0.02 20.76 -10.87
C LYS A 365 1.46 20.34 -11.16
N THR A 366 2.42 20.82 -10.37
CA THR A 366 3.84 20.53 -10.55
C THR A 366 4.15 19.08 -10.21
N ASP A 367 3.68 18.55 -9.09
CA ASP A 367 3.90 17.15 -8.72
C ASP A 367 3.33 16.21 -9.78
N LYS A 368 2.12 16.48 -10.30
CA LYS A 368 1.56 15.73 -11.45
C LYS A 368 2.47 15.75 -12.69
N ALA A 369 3.22 16.83 -12.92
CA ALA A 369 4.14 16.94 -14.05
C ALA A 369 5.50 16.25 -13.81
N VAL A 370 6.03 16.28 -12.58
CA VAL A 370 7.41 15.83 -12.26
C VAL A 370 7.49 14.47 -11.53
N ILE A 371 6.37 13.90 -11.10
CA ILE A 371 6.35 12.59 -10.41
C ILE A 371 6.92 11.45 -11.27
N LYS A 372 6.70 11.50 -12.59
CA LYS A 372 7.29 10.59 -13.58
C LYS A 372 8.83 10.60 -13.58
N ASP A 373 9.42 11.75 -13.21
CA ASP A 373 10.87 11.95 -13.15
C ASP A 373 11.43 11.56 -11.77
N LYS A 374 10.63 10.87 -10.93
CA LYS A 374 10.92 10.47 -9.55
C LYS A 374 11.19 11.69 -8.65
N LYS A 375 10.41 12.78 -8.83
CA LYS A 375 10.54 14.05 -8.08
C LYS A 375 9.23 14.51 -7.46
N TYR A 376 9.32 15.41 -6.49
CA TYR A 376 8.20 16.15 -5.93
C TYR A 376 8.60 17.58 -5.55
N SER A 377 7.62 18.43 -5.30
CA SER A 377 7.76 19.79 -4.81
C SER A 377 7.26 19.93 -3.38
N LYS A 378 7.91 20.80 -2.60
CA LYS A 378 7.57 21.09 -1.21
C LYS A 378 6.67 22.33 -1.13
N LEU A 379 5.65 22.29 -0.27
CA LEU A 379 4.61 23.32 -0.20
C LEU A 379 5.14 24.65 0.32
N ASP A 380 5.97 24.60 1.35
CA ASP A 380 6.70 25.70 1.96
C ASP A 380 7.67 26.37 0.96
N ILE A 381 8.39 25.58 0.16
CA ILE A 381 9.32 26.09 -0.85
C ILE A 381 8.58 26.82 -1.99
N ILE A 382 7.42 26.30 -2.43
CA ILE A 382 6.56 27.00 -3.39
C ILE A 382 5.98 28.28 -2.77
N LYS A 383 5.51 28.22 -1.52
CA LYS A 383 4.96 29.37 -0.80
C LYS A 383 6.01 30.48 -0.61
N ALA A 384 7.27 30.13 -0.36
CA ALA A 384 8.38 31.07 -0.29
C ALA A 384 8.69 31.72 -1.65
N ALA A 385 8.50 31.01 -2.76
CA ALA A 385 8.65 31.56 -4.11
C ALA A 385 7.51 32.50 -4.52
N LEU A 386 6.36 32.48 -3.84
CA LEU A 386 5.25 33.43 -4.02
C LEU A 386 5.51 34.78 -3.33
N THR A 387 6.51 35.50 -3.83
CA THR A 387 6.92 36.81 -3.29
C THR A 387 5.86 37.90 -3.47
N LYS A 388 5.08 37.89 -4.56
CA LYS A 388 4.05 38.91 -4.84
C LYS A 388 2.67 38.52 -4.32
N ASP A 389 1.82 39.52 -4.10
CA ASP A 389 0.42 39.32 -3.72
C ASP A 389 -0.52 39.26 -4.95
N SER A 390 0.01 39.54 -6.13
CA SER A 390 -0.66 39.37 -7.43
C SER A 390 0.33 38.88 -8.48
N TYR A 391 -0.15 38.05 -9.42
CA TYR A 391 0.64 37.52 -10.54
C TYR A 391 -0.14 37.64 -11.86
N ASN A 392 0.41 38.42 -12.79
CA ASN A 392 -0.15 38.65 -14.10
C ASN A 392 0.07 37.46 -15.04
N LYS A 393 -0.74 37.38 -16.10
CA LYS A 393 -0.59 36.37 -17.15
C LYS A 393 0.80 36.47 -17.80
N GLY A 394 1.53 35.36 -17.83
CA GLY A 394 2.90 35.28 -18.37
C GLY A 394 4.01 35.49 -17.33
N GLU A 395 3.69 35.93 -16.10
CA GLU A 395 4.67 35.92 -15.01
C GLU A 395 4.94 34.51 -14.52
N SER A 396 6.12 34.31 -13.92
CA SER A 396 6.56 33.01 -13.41
C SER A 396 7.13 33.09 -12.00
N ILE A 397 7.10 31.96 -11.29
CA ILE A 397 7.93 31.69 -10.12
C ILE A 397 8.83 30.48 -10.39
N THR A 398 9.99 30.44 -9.72
CA THR A 398 10.92 29.31 -9.78
C THR A 398 11.18 28.80 -8.37
N PHE A 399 11.13 27.48 -8.18
CA PHE A 399 11.31 26.85 -6.88
C PHE A 399 12.04 25.50 -7.01
N LYS A 400 12.58 24.99 -5.90
CA LYS A 400 13.33 23.73 -5.88
C LYS A 400 12.41 22.51 -5.93
N LEU A 401 12.87 21.47 -6.62
CA LEU A 401 12.33 20.11 -6.55
C LEU A 401 13.19 19.24 -5.66
N TYR A 402 12.61 18.13 -5.20
CA TYR A 402 13.24 17.14 -4.33
C TYR A 402 13.02 15.74 -4.89
N LYS A 403 13.91 14.79 -4.59
CA LYS A 403 13.78 13.42 -5.07
C LYS A 403 12.73 12.64 -4.28
N LEU A 404 12.04 11.76 -4.97
CA LEU A 404 11.32 10.64 -4.35
C LEU A 404 12.27 9.45 -4.30
N GLY A 405 12.49 8.93 -3.10
CA GLY A 405 13.25 7.71 -2.84
C GLY A 405 12.40 6.44 -3.00
N PRO A 406 13.05 5.28 -3.14
CA PRO A 406 12.37 4.01 -3.36
C PRO A 406 11.72 3.45 -2.08
N GLU A 407 10.50 2.95 -2.22
CA GLU A 407 9.73 2.19 -1.23
C GLU A 407 9.38 0.82 -1.83
N PHE A 408 9.58 -0.27 -1.07
CA PHE A 408 9.33 -1.64 -1.52
C PHE A 408 7.99 -2.13 -0.96
N LYS A 409 6.90 -1.80 -1.67
CA LYS A 409 5.53 -2.12 -1.26
C LYS A 409 5.23 -3.58 -1.52
N LYS A 410 4.74 -4.27 -0.49
CA LYS A 410 4.30 -5.67 -0.57
C LYS A 410 3.16 -5.79 -1.59
N ILE A 411 3.27 -6.79 -2.46
CA ILE A 411 2.22 -7.20 -3.38
C ILE A 411 1.81 -8.64 -3.07
N ASN A 412 0.52 -8.93 -3.20
CA ASN A 412 -0.05 -10.26 -2.93
C ASN A 412 -0.32 -11.05 -4.22
N SER A 413 -0.17 -10.42 -5.40
CA SER A 413 -0.21 -11.10 -6.69
C SER A 413 0.62 -10.39 -7.77
N ALA A 414 1.02 -11.15 -8.80
CA ALA A 414 1.49 -10.63 -10.08
C ALA A 414 1.34 -11.68 -11.19
N PRO A 415 1.18 -11.30 -12.47
CA PRO A 415 1.22 -12.25 -13.58
C PRO A 415 2.63 -12.82 -13.80
N LEU A 416 2.73 -13.92 -14.56
CA LEU A 416 4.00 -14.35 -15.13
C LEU A 416 4.64 -13.22 -15.95
N GLU A 417 5.97 -13.23 -16.04
CA GLU A 417 6.80 -12.16 -16.62
C GLU A 417 6.75 -10.82 -15.86
N ALA A 418 6.13 -10.76 -14.69
CA ALA A 418 6.27 -9.60 -13.82
C ALA A 418 7.69 -9.51 -13.23
N LYS A 419 8.29 -8.32 -13.32
CA LYS A 419 9.53 -7.97 -12.60
C LYS A 419 9.16 -7.51 -11.19
N VAL A 420 9.67 -8.20 -10.18
CA VAL A 420 9.30 -8.03 -8.75
C VAL A 420 10.53 -8.18 -7.87
N TYR A 421 10.44 -7.76 -6.61
CA TYR A 421 11.50 -7.97 -5.62
C TYR A 421 11.11 -9.06 -4.64
N LEU A 422 12.02 -9.99 -4.37
CA LEU A 422 11.97 -10.80 -3.16
C LEU A 422 12.56 -9.98 -2.02
N ILE A 423 11.76 -9.71 -1.00
CA ILE A 423 12.15 -9.00 0.22
C ILE A 423 12.22 -9.99 1.36
N ALA A 424 13.25 -9.90 2.21
CA ALA A 424 13.18 -10.42 3.57
C ALA A 424 13.68 -9.36 4.57
N LYS A 425 12.93 -9.18 5.65
CA LYS A 425 13.24 -8.26 6.76
C LYS A 425 13.83 -9.04 7.92
N ALA A 426 14.83 -8.48 8.59
CA ALA A 426 15.57 -9.13 9.65
C ALA A 426 15.94 -8.17 10.79
N SER A 427 15.90 -8.68 12.02
CA SER A 427 16.47 -8.06 13.22
C SER A 427 17.84 -8.67 13.48
N GLY A 428 18.80 -7.88 13.97
CA GLY A 428 20.13 -8.35 14.41
C GLY A 428 21.08 -8.83 13.31
N LEU A 429 20.57 -9.28 12.16
CA LEU A 429 21.31 -9.96 11.09
C LEU A 429 21.92 -9.02 10.03
N ASN A 430 22.16 -7.75 10.35
CA ASN A 430 22.71 -6.79 9.39
C ASN A 430 24.13 -7.19 8.95
N GLY A 431 24.43 -7.12 7.65
CA GLY A 431 25.68 -7.60 7.07
C GLY A 431 25.77 -9.13 6.91
N LYS A 432 24.76 -9.90 7.33
CA LYS A 432 24.68 -11.34 7.06
C LYS A 432 24.05 -11.61 5.69
N GLN A 433 24.33 -12.79 5.14
CA GLN A 433 23.63 -13.29 3.96
C GLN A 433 22.26 -13.86 4.34
N ALA A 434 21.25 -13.50 3.56
CA ALA A 434 19.94 -14.13 3.56
C ALA A 434 19.71 -14.81 2.20
N THR A 435 19.08 -15.98 2.23
CA THR A 435 18.67 -16.76 1.06
C THR A 435 17.16 -16.94 1.09
N ILE A 436 16.49 -16.68 -0.03
CA ILE A 436 15.05 -16.85 -0.22
C ILE A 436 14.84 -17.95 -1.26
N THR A 437 13.98 -18.92 -0.94
CA THR A 437 13.51 -19.99 -1.84
C THR A 437 12.03 -19.76 -2.11
N VAL A 438 11.61 -19.79 -3.38
CA VAL A 438 10.20 -19.68 -3.76
C VAL A 438 9.63 -21.08 -3.97
N LYS A 439 8.44 -21.35 -3.43
CA LYS A 439 7.78 -22.66 -3.52
C LYS A 439 6.32 -22.53 -3.93
N GLU A 440 5.86 -23.48 -4.74
CA GLU A 440 4.46 -23.66 -5.08
C GLU A 440 3.68 -24.26 -3.91
N LYS A 441 2.46 -23.80 -3.68
CA LYS A 441 1.56 -24.37 -2.67
C LYS A 441 0.99 -25.70 -3.16
N ASP A 442 0.28 -25.65 -4.28
CA ASP A 442 -0.52 -26.75 -4.82
C ASP A 442 0.13 -27.44 -6.04
N GLY A 443 1.17 -26.81 -6.60
CA GLY A 443 2.11 -27.41 -7.55
C GLY A 443 1.63 -27.42 -9.00
N LEU A 444 1.01 -26.35 -9.49
CA LEU A 444 0.46 -26.30 -10.85
C LEU A 444 1.56 -26.40 -11.92
N PHE A 445 2.72 -25.77 -11.72
CA PHE A 445 3.84 -25.74 -12.67
C PHE A 445 4.73 -26.97 -12.58
N LYS A 446 5.27 -27.29 -11.39
CA LYS A 446 6.20 -28.41 -11.19
C LYS A 446 5.50 -29.74 -10.89
N GLY A 447 4.18 -29.74 -10.70
CA GLY A 447 3.35 -30.95 -10.56
C GLY A 447 3.26 -31.51 -9.14
N ALA A 448 3.84 -30.85 -8.13
CA ALA A 448 3.87 -31.33 -6.75
C ALA A 448 3.73 -30.17 -5.72
N PRO A 449 2.89 -30.30 -4.68
CA PRO A 449 2.83 -29.35 -3.58
C PRO A 449 4.18 -29.12 -2.89
N ASN A 450 4.45 -27.89 -2.46
CA ASN A 450 5.73 -27.43 -1.87
C ASN A 450 6.95 -27.54 -2.80
N ALA A 451 6.78 -27.81 -4.10
CA ALA A 451 7.89 -27.84 -5.05
C ALA A 451 8.58 -26.47 -5.14
N VAL A 452 9.91 -26.47 -5.22
CA VAL A 452 10.69 -25.24 -5.43
C VAL A 452 10.49 -24.76 -6.87
N LEU A 453 10.14 -23.49 -7.03
CA LEU A 453 9.90 -22.85 -8.31
C LEU A 453 11.19 -22.13 -8.78
N PRO A 454 11.88 -22.63 -9.83
CA PRO A 454 13.05 -21.94 -10.37
C PRO A 454 12.61 -20.69 -11.14
N MET A 455 13.24 -19.54 -10.89
CA MET A 455 12.92 -18.29 -11.59
C MET A 455 14.19 -17.51 -11.93
N LEU A 456 14.09 -16.50 -12.79
CA LEU A 456 15.22 -15.65 -13.14
C LEU A 456 15.53 -14.60 -12.05
N GLU A 457 16.74 -14.65 -11.50
CA GLU A 457 17.36 -13.52 -10.81
C GLU A 457 17.86 -12.51 -11.84
N ILE A 458 17.56 -11.23 -11.64
CA ILE A 458 17.90 -10.13 -12.55
C ILE A 458 18.51 -8.95 -11.77
N THR A 459 19.20 -8.04 -12.47
CA THR A 459 19.85 -6.88 -11.85
C THR A 459 18.90 -5.72 -11.60
N GLU A 460 19.33 -4.75 -10.78
CA GLU A 460 18.58 -3.50 -10.53
C GLU A 460 18.39 -2.68 -11.82
N GLN A 461 19.35 -2.73 -12.75
CA GLN A 461 19.23 -2.10 -14.07
C GLN A 461 18.14 -2.80 -14.91
N GLN A 462 18.13 -4.13 -14.89
CA GLN A 462 17.17 -4.97 -15.62
C GLN A 462 15.72 -4.83 -15.13
N MET A 463 15.51 -4.37 -13.90
CA MET A 463 14.19 -3.97 -13.39
C MET A 463 13.62 -2.73 -14.09
N GLU A 464 14.47 -1.82 -14.59
CA GLU A 464 14.03 -0.61 -15.31
C GLU A 464 14.00 -0.80 -16.84
N GLU A 465 14.48 -1.94 -17.36
CA GLU A 465 14.34 -2.31 -18.78
C GLU A 465 12.87 -2.57 -19.16
N THR A 466 12.45 -2.08 -20.33
CA THR A 466 11.07 -2.29 -20.84
C THR A 466 10.91 -3.58 -21.64
N SER A 467 11.95 -4.41 -21.79
CA SER A 467 11.86 -5.70 -22.51
C SER A 467 11.18 -6.78 -21.68
N LYS A 468 10.35 -7.59 -22.35
CA LYS A 468 9.79 -8.84 -21.80
C LYS A 468 10.91 -9.88 -21.65
N GLU A 469 11.83 -9.98 -22.61
CA GLU A 469 13.04 -10.80 -22.44
C GLU A 469 14.12 -10.02 -21.67
N VAL A 470 14.72 -10.65 -20.67
CA VAL A 470 15.78 -10.09 -19.82
C VAL A 470 16.80 -11.18 -19.56
N GLN A 471 18.10 -10.86 -19.72
CA GLN A 471 19.19 -11.79 -19.47
C GLN A 471 19.38 -12.06 -17.97
N GLY A 472 18.53 -12.91 -17.39
CA GLY A 472 18.59 -13.35 -16.00
C GLY A 472 19.33 -14.67 -15.81
N THR A 473 19.71 -14.96 -14.56
CA THR A 473 20.22 -16.27 -14.15
C THR A 473 19.11 -17.06 -13.47
N GLU A 474 18.77 -18.24 -13.97
CA GLU A 474 17.80 -19.10 -13.30
C GLU A 474 18.36 -19.62 -11.97
N LYS A 475 17.58 -19.43 -10.90
CA LYS A 475 17.91 -19.94 -9.58
C LYS A 475 16.69 -20.52 -8.89
N THR A 476 16.96 -21.49 -8.03
CA THR A 476 16.02 -22.02 -7.03
C THR A 476 16.18 -21.35 -5.67
N GLN A 477 17.32 -20.68 -5.45
CA GLN A 477 17.68 -19.96 -4.23
C GLN A 477 18.27 -18.60 -4.59
N PHE A 478 17.70 -17.55 -4.01
CA PHE A 478 18.04 -16.15 -4.26
C PHE A 478 18.74 -15.58 -3.04
N SER A 479 19.99 -15.15 -3.15
CA SER A 479 20.79 -14.72 -1.98
C SER A 479 21.21 -13.25 -2.07
N GLY A 480 21.26 -12.58 -0.92
CA GLY A 480 21.76 -11.21 -0.82
C GLY A 480 22.13 -10.81 0.61
N THR A 481 22.91 -9.73 0.74
CA THR A 481 23.27 -9.16 2.03
C THR A 481 22.08 -8.42 2.65
N ILE A 482 21.83 -8.64 3.94
CA ILE A 482 20.87 -7.85 4.72
C ILE A 482 21.50 -6.48 5.02
N GLU A 483 20.91 -5.41 4.50
CA GLU A 483 21.35 -4.03 4.72
C GLU A 483 20.21 -3.18 5.30
N ASN A 484 20.51 -2.44 6.37
CA ASN A 484 19.53 -1.72 7.18
C ASN A 484 18.34 -2.61 7.60
N GLY A 485 18.63 -3.88 7.91
CA GLY A 485 17.64 -4.89 8.29
C GLY A 485 16.79 -5.45 7.14
N ILE A 486 17.14 -5.20 5.87
CA ILE A 486 16.38 -5.70 4.71
C ILE A 486 17.32 -6.27 3.64
N VAL A 487 17.01 -7.45 3.11
CA VAL A 487 17.51 -7.90 1.80
C VAL A 487 16.44 -7.67 0.74
N LYS A 488 16.87 -7.29 -0.46
CA LYS A 488 16.00 -6.95 -1.61
C LYS A 488 16.67 -7.51 -2.86
N ILE A 489 16.04 -8.53 -3.45
CA ILE A 489 16.60 -9.29 -4.58
C ILE A 489 15.68 -9.10 -5.78
N PRO A 490 16.12 -8.48 -6.89
CA PRO A 490 15.30 -8.33 -8.08
C PRO A 490 15.17 -9.67 -8.81
N VAL A 491 13.93 -10.04 -9.12
CA VAL A 491 13.60 -11.28 -9.84
C VAL A 491 12.56 -11.02 -10.92
N HIS A 492 12.53 -11.91 -11.90
CA HIS A 492 11.59 -11.91 -12.99
C HIS A 492 10.79 -13.21 -12.93
N LEU A 493 9.46 -13.10 -12.77
CA LEU A 493 8.53 -14.19 -12.48
C LEU A 493 8.28 -15.09 -13.71
N ARG A 494 9.33 -15.74 -14.18
CA ARG A 494 9.34 -16.71 -15.30
C ARG A 494 10.51 -17.68 -15.16
N PRO A 495 10.44 -18.87 -15.77
CA PRO A 495 11.63 -19.71 -16.00
C PRO A 495 12.53 -19.09 -17.08
N LYS A 496 13.71 -19.67 -17.26
CA LYS A 496 14.67 -19.26 -18.28
C LYS A 496 14.20 -19.58 -19.69
N SER A 497 13.73 -20.79 -19.92
CA SER A 497 13.24 -21.25 -21.22
C SER A 497 11.88 -20.64 -21.55
N ASP A 498 11.73 -20.07 -22.75
CA ASP A 498 10.43 -19.64 -23.26
C ASP A 498 9.45 -20.81 -23.45
N GLU A 499 9.95 -22.02 -23.71
CA GLU A 499 9.12 -23.22 -23.82
C GLU A 499 8.57 -23.66 -22.46
N ASP A 500 9.37 -23.54 -21.38
CA ASP A 500 8.88 -23.77 -20.01
C ASP A 500 7.88 -22.67 -19.61
N LEU A 501 8.15 -21.41 -19.97
CA LEU A 501 7.23 -20.29 -19.73
C LEU A 501 5.89 -20.50 -20.45
N LYS A 502 5.92 -20.97 -21.69
CA LYS A 502 4.73 -21.34 -22.46
C LYS A 502 3.94 -22.45 -21.78
N GLN A 503 4.60 -23.50 -21.28
CA GLN A 503 3.94 -24.53 -20.49
C GLN A 503 3.34 -23.98 -19.18
N TRP A 504 4.00 -23.04 -18.50
CA TRP A 504 3.45 -22.41 -17.29
C TRP A 504 2.22 -21.55 -17.62
N LYS A 505 2.27 -20.75 -18.70
CA LYS A 505 1.12 -19.99 -19.21
C LYS A 505 -0.04 -20.92 -19.54
N GLU A 506 0.20 -22.00 -20.29
CA GLU A 506 -0.82 -23.01 -20.59
C GLU A 506 -1.43 -23.61 -19.32
N LYS A 507 -0.60 -23.98 -18.32
CA LYS A 507 -1.08 -24.52 -17.04
C LYS A 507 -1.90 -23.52 -16.22
N LEU A 508 -1.54 -22.23 -16.18
CA LEU A 508 -2.39 -21.19 -15.58
C LEU A 508 -3.75 -21.09 -16.29
N ASN A 509 -3.75 -21.11 -17.62
CA ASN A 509 -4.96 -20.90 -18.41
C ASN A 509 -5.89 -22.13 -18.39
N LYS A 510 -5.32 -23.32 -18.55
CA LYS A 510 -6.05 -24.59 -18.51
C LYS A 510 -6.43 -25.02 -17.09
N GLY A 511 -5.64 -24.64 -16.09
CA GLY A 511 -5.73 -25.18 -14.74
C GLY A 511 -5.10 -26.57 -14.64
N LYS A 512 -5.35 -27.26 -13.53
CA LYS A 512 -4.75 -28.57 -13.25
C LYS A 512 -5.46 -29.65 -14.06
N LYS A 513 -4.73 -30.42 -14.90
CA LYS A 513 -5.31 -31.60 -15.57
C LYS A 513 -5.82 -32.56 -14.50
N GLU A 514 -7.11 -32.87 -14.52
CA GLU A 514 -7.79 -33.65 -13.49
C GLU A 514 -8.77 -34.66 -14.12
N GLY A 515 -8.19 -35.72 -14.70
CA GLY A 515 -8.94 -36.79 -15.36
C GLY A 515 -9.19 -36.50 -16.84
N GLU A 516 -10.07 -37.30 -17.43
CA GLU A 516 -10.37 -37.29 -18.86
C GLU A 516 -11.87 -37.47 -19.08
N TYR A 517 -12.36 -37.01 -20.22
CA TYR A 517 -13.74 -37.12 -20.64
C TYR A 517 -13.84 -37.88 -21.96
N THR A 518 -14.76 -38.83 -22.00
CA THR A 518 -15.02 -39.66 -23.20
C THR A 518 -16.29 -39.17 -23.89
N TYR A 519 -16.14 -38.60 -25.08
CA TYR A 519 -17.24 -38.22 -25.95
C TYR A 519 -17.60 -39.35 -26.91
N THR A 520 -18.90 -39.61 -27.08
CA THR A 520 -19.46 -40.61 -28.00
C THR A 520 -20.18 -39.92 -29.16
N PHE A 521 -19.85 -40.27 -30.39
CA PHE A 521 -20.50 -39.74 -31.59
C PHE A 521 -21.91 -40.34 -31.74
N LYS A 522 -22.95 -39.51 -31.62
CA LYS A 522 -24.35 -39.95 -31.82
C LYS A 522 -24.64 -40.40 -33.26
N ASN A 523 -24.06 -39.69 -34.23
CA ASN A 523 -24.24 -39.93 -35.66
C ASN A 523 -22.88 -40.13 -36.33
N ALA A 524 -22.87 -40.81 -37.48
CA ALA A 524 -21.66 -40.91 -38.30
C ALA A 524 -21.16 -39.51 -38.69
N THR A 525 -19.89 -39.22 -38.45
CA THR A 525 -19.28 -37.89 -38.60
C THR A 525 -17.95 -38.00 -39.32
N THR A 526 -17.81 -37.31 -40.46
CA THR A 526 -16.56 -37.31 -41.25
C THR A 526 -15.69 -36.12 -40.87
N ILE A 527 -14.49 -36.40 -40.39
CA ILE A 527 -13.47 -35.41 -40.05
C ILE A 527 -12.47 -35.30 -41.20
N THR A 528 -12.34 -34.10 -41.76
CA THR A 528 -11.30 -33.74 -42.73
C THR A 528 -10.28 -32.80 -42.08
N ALA A 529 -9.22 -32.40 -42.78
CA ALA A 529 -8.27 -31.43 -42.23
C ALA A 529 -8.92 -30.04 -42.05
N GLU A 530 -9.85 -29.69 -42.93
CA GLU A 530 -10.49 -28.38 -43.03
C GLU A 530 -11.60 -28.19 -41.97
N ASN A 531 -12.37 -29.25 -41.65
CA ASN A 531 -13.48 -29.16 -40.69
C ASN A 531 -13.09 -29.54 -39.24
N LYS A 532 -11.86 -30.03 -39.02
CA LYS A 532 -11.42 -30.61 -37.74
C LYS A 532 -11.68 -29.72 -36.53
N LYS A 533 -11.29 -28.45 -36.65
CA LYS A 533 -11.40 -27.42 -35.61
C LYS A 533 -12.86 -27.04 -35.31
N GLU A 534 -13.71 -26.96 -36.33
CA GLU A 534 -15.15 -26.72 -36.18
C GLU A 534 -15.82 -27.87 -35.41
N ILE A 535 -15.53 -29.12 -35.80
CA ILE A 535 -16.07 -30.31 -35.12
C ILE A 535 -15.56 -30.40 -33.68
N ALA A 536 -14.30 -30.05 -33.40
CA ALA A 536 -13.77 -29.99 -32.05
C ALA A 536 -14.56 -29.00 -31.16
N GLY A 537 -14.89 -27.82 -31.69
CA GLY A 537 -15.77 -26.85 -31.04
C GLY A 537 -17.18 -27.39 -30.76
N ILE A 538 -17.78 -28.11 -31.72
CA ILE A 538 -19.10 -28.74 -31.56
C ILE A 538 -19.08 -29.84 -30.50
N VAL A 539 -18.06 -30.71 -30.50
CA VAL A 539 -17.87 -31.76 -29.49
C VAL A 539 -17.73 -31.14 -28.10
N LEU A 540 -16.88 -30.10 -27.97
CA LEU A 540 -16.67 -29.42 -26.68
C LEU A 540 -17.96 -28.77 -26.18
N LYS A 541 -18.73 -28.12 -27.06
CA LYS A 541 -20.04 -27.54 -26.72
C LYS A 541 -21.02 -28.60 -26.23
N ASN A 542 -21.12 -29.74 -26.92
CA ASN A 542 -21.99 -30.83 -26.52
C ASN A 542 -21.61 -31.40 -25.13
N ALA A 543 -20.32 -31.55 -24.84
CA ALA A 543 -19.83 -31.99 -23.53
C ALA A 543 -20.08 -30.96 -22.40
N LYS A 544 -19.94 -29.66 -22.70
CA LYS A 544 -20.27 -28.57 -21.75
C LYS A 544 -21.76 -28.47 -21.45
N GLU A 545 -22.62 -28.75 -22.43
CA GLU A 545 -24.07 -28.59 -22.32
C GLU A 545 -24.80 -29.89 -21.93
N GLY A 546 -24.13 -31.05 -21.95
CA GLY A 546 -24.76 -32.36 -21.71
C GLY A 546 -25.69 -32.80 -22.85
N LYS A 547 -25.26 -32.58 -24.10
CA LYS A 547 -26.05 -32.82 -25.33
C LYS A 547 -25.53 -34.00 -26.14
N SER A 548 -26.30 -34.39 -27.15
CA SER A 548 -25.97 -35.49 -28.07
C SER A 548 -25.73 -36.82 -27.34
N ASP A 549 -26.53 -37.10 -26.31
CA ASP A 549 -26.47 -38.29 -25.45
C ASP A 549 -25.16 -38.45 -24.66
N ASN A 550 -24.43 -37.34 -24.48
CA ASN A 550 -23.21 -37.27 -23.68
C ASN A 550 -23.47 -36.52 -22.36
N PRO A 551 -22.89 -36.95 -21.22
CA PRO A 551 -23.12 -36.33 -19.92
C PRO A 551 -22.47 -34.95 -19.83
N LYS A 552 -23.03 -34.03 -19.05
CA LYS A 552 -22.35 -32.75 -18.75
C LYS A 552 -21.06 -33.01 -17.97
N PHE A 553 -20.04 -32.16 -18.14
CA PHE A 553 -18.86 -32.16 -17.26
C PHE A 553 -19.24 -32.11 -15.78
N ALA A 554 -18.45 -32.79 -14.94
CA ALA A 554 -18.56 -32.69 -13.49
C ALA A 554 -18.30 -31.25 -13.01
N GLU A 555 -18.89 -30.90 -11.86
CA GLU A 555 -18.78 -29.56 -11.28
C GLU A 555 -17.32 -29.11 -11.10
N GLY A 556 -17.02 -27.86 -11.47
CA GLY A 556 -15.67 -27.30 -11.45
C GLY A 556 -14.72 -27.79 -12.56
N LYS A 557 -15.14 -28.73 -13.43
CA LYS A 557 -14.32 -29.23 -14.54
C LYS A 557 -14.64 -28.58 -15.89
N THR A 558 -13.62 -28.47 -16.73
CA THR A 558 -13.68 -27.95 -18.10
C THR A 558 -12.77 -28.76 -19.03
N ALA A 559 -12.83 -28.46 -20.33
CA ALA A 559 -11.88 -28.90 -21.34
C ALA A 559 -11.72 -27.79 -22.40
N TYR A 560 -10.69 -27.94 -23.24
CA TYR A 560 -10.28 -26.94 -24.24
C TYR A 560 -10.39 -27.54 -25.65
N ALA A 561 -10.64 -26.68 -26.65
CA ALA A 561 -10.98 -27.14 -28.00
C ALA A 561 -9.78 -27.82 -28.68
N GLU A 562 -8.58 -27.38 -28.34
CA GLU A 562 -7.29 -27.89 -28.80
C GLU A 562 -7.07 -29.34 -28.34
N ASP A 563 -7.46 -29.69 -27.11
CA ASP A 563 -7.32 -31.05 -26.56
C ASP A 563 -8.35 -32.00 -27.21
N VAL A 564 -9.53 -31.48 -27.56
CA VAL A 564 -10.55 -32.20 -28.34
C VAL A 564 -10.09 -32.40 -29.79
N GLU A 565 -9.53 -31.35 -30.40
CA GLU A 565 -9.01 -31.40 -31.77
C GLU A 565 -7.82 -32.36 -31.88
N ALA A 566 -6.94 -32.41 -30.88
CA ALA A 566 -5.86 -33.38 -30.79
C ALA A 566 -6.37 -34.84 -30.69
N ALA A 567 -7.48 -35.06 -29.98
CA ALA A 567 -8.12 -36.37 -29.85
C ALA A 567 -8.86 -36.82 -31.13
N LEU A 568 -9.21 -35.89 -32.04
CA LEU A 568 -9.80 -36.19 -33.34
C LEU A 568 -8.74 -36.66 -34.36
N GLN A 569 -9.10 -37.68 -35.12
CA GLN A 569 -8.35 -38.18 -36.29
C GLN A 569 -9.06 -37.77 -37.58
N VAL A 570 -8.30 -37.55 -38.66
CA VAL A 570 -8.86 -37.29 -40.00
C VAL A 570 -9.38 -38.61 -40.57
N LYS A 571 -10.64 -38.92 -40.26
CA LYS A 571 -11.37 -40.13 -40.70
C LYS A 571 -12.88 -39.95 -40.55
N ALA A 572 -13.65 -40.91 -41.07
CA ALA A 572 -15.04 -41.10 -40.65
C ALA A 572 -15.09 -41.82 -39.29
N TYR A 573 -15.86 -41.27 -38.36
CA TYR A 573 -16.27 -41.92 -37.12
C TYR A 573 -17.70 -42.45 -37.29
N ALA A 574 -17.94 -43.73 -36.99
CA ALA A 574 -19.28 -44.30 -36.97
C ALA A 574 -20.09 -43.83 -35.74
N ALA A 575 -21.42 -43.99 -35.81
CA ALA A 575 -22.27 -43.80 -34.63
C ALA A 575 -21.88 -44.79 -33.52
N GLY A 576 -21.72 -44.30 -32.29
CA GLY A 576 -21.23 -45.06 -31.14
C GLY A 576 -19.70 -45.08 -30.98
N GLU A 577 -18.92 -44.62 -31.96
CA GLU A 577 -17.48 -44.42 -31.77
C GLU A 577 -17.19 -43.31 -30.75
N LYS A 578 -15.98 -43.35 -30.18
CA LYS A 578 -15.59 -42.51 -29.05
C LYS A 578 -14.24 -41.84 -29.27
N ILE A 579 -14.09 -40.67 -28.67
CA ILE A 579 -12.79 -40.03 -28.42
C ILE A 579 -12.69 -39.69 -26.93
N THR A 580 -11.47 -39.64 -26.43
CA THR A 580 -11.17 -39.23 -25.05
C THR A 580 -10.22 -38.04 -25.08
N PHE A 581 -10.52 -37.01 -24.30
CA PHE A 581 -9.70 -35.82 -24.16
C PHE A 581 -9.55 -35.40 -22.70
N ALA A 582 -8.52 -34.62 -22.38
CA ALA A 582 -8.23 -34.20 -21.03
C ALA A 582 -9.35 -33.31 -20.45
N THR A 583 -9.64 -33.48 -19.16
CA THR A 583 -10.40 -32.49 -18.38
C THR A 583 -9.48 -31.82 -17.38
N TYR A 584 -9.84 -30.59 -17.03
CA TYR A 584 -9.07 -29.73 -16.15
C TYR A 584 -9.98 -29.15 -15.09
N LYS A 585 -9.43 -28.96 -13.89
CA LYS A 585 -10.05 -28.17 -12.85
C LYS A 585 -9.40 -26.79 -12.86
N LYS A 586 -10.21 -25.73 -12.90
CA LYS A 586 -9.73 -24.35 -12.87
C LYS A 586 -9.17 -24.06 -11.49
N GLU A 587 -7.84 -23.95 -11.39
CA GLU A 587 -7.13 -23.61 -10.15
C GLU A 587 -6.29 -22.34 -10.36
N HIS A 588 -5.94 -21.69 -9.26
CA HIS A 588 -4.98 -20.57 -9.19
C HIS A 588 -3.65 -21.14 -8.69
N GLU A 589 -2.51 -20.61 -9.13
CA GLU A 589 -1.21 -21.00 -8.54
C GLU A 589 -0.83 -20.01 -7.44
N PHE A 590 -0.40 -20.54 -6.31
CA PHE A 590 -0.16 -19.82 -5.07
C PHE A 590 1.25 -20.12 -4.58
N LEU A 591 2.09 -19.10 -4.45
CA LEU A 591 3.48 -19.22 -4.02
C LEU A 591 3.64 -18.84 -2.55
N PHE A 592 4.61 -19.47 -1.89
CA PHE A 592 5.10 -19.07 -0.59
C PHE A 592 6.64 -19.01 -0.57
N LEU A 593 7.19 -18.40 0.47
CA LEU A 593 8.63 -18.14 0.58
C LEU A 593 9.22 -18.91 1.76
N GLN A 594 10.38 -19.53 1.57
CA GLN A 594 11.24 -19.97 2.67
C GLN A 594 12.46 -19.06 2.70
N ALA A 595 12.63 -18.29 3.77
CA ALA A 595 13.80 -17.43 3.95
C ALA A 595 14.72 -18.02 5.03
N GLN A 596 16.01 -18.00 4.74
CA GLN A 596 17.09 -18.54 5.58
C GLN A 596 18.15 -17.46 5.77
N ALA A 597 18.74 -17.37 6.97
CA ALA A 597 19.86 -16.48 7.25
C ALA A 597 20.72 -17.05 8.37
N LYS A 598 22.03 -16.82 8.34
CA LYS A 598 22.96 -17.32 9.35
C LYS A 598 23.67 -16.20 10.08
N GLY A 599 23.38 -16.06 11.37
CA GLY A 599 24.07 -15.20 12.31
C GLY A 599 24.88 -16.02 13.30
N GLU A 600 24.72 -15.74 14.60
CA GLU A 600 25.08 -16.65 15.70
C GLU A 600 24.32 -17.99 15.59
N LYS A 601 23.11 -17.97 15.04
CA LYS A 601 22.28 -19.16 14.80
C LYS A 601 21.80 -19.23 13.36
N GLN A 602 21.35 -20.42 12.96
CA GLN A 602 20.64 -20.61 11.70
C GLN A 602 19.18 -20.20 11.90
N HIS A 603 18.72 -19.26 11.09
CA HIS A 603 17.32 -18.91 10.93
C HIS A 603 16.82 -19.57 9.64
N ASP A 604 15.66 -20.21 9.72
CA ASP A 604 14.96 -20.82 8.61
C ASP A 604 13.46 -20.70 8.90
N LYS A 605 12.73 -19.97 8.06
CA LYS A 605 11.32 -19.67 8.28
C LYS A 605 10.55 -19.65 6.96
N GLU A 606 9.35 -20.20 6.99
CA GLU A 606 8.39 -20.08 5.91
C GLU A 606 7.47 -18.87 6.14
N PHE A 607 7.28 -18.06 5.10
CA PHE A 607 6.47 -16.86 5.04
C PHE A 607 5.46 -17.01 3.89
N LEU A 608 4.33 -16.30 3.98
CA LEU A 608 3.21 -16.44 3.04
C LEU A 608 2.58 -17.85 3.03
N LYS A 609 2.88 -18.68 4.02
CA LYS A 609 2.43 -20.08 4.14
C LYS A 609 1.29 -20.25 5.15
N LYS A 610 0.29 -19.38 5.04
CA LYS A 610 -1.00 -19.46 5.73
C LYS A 610 -2.10 -19.18 4.72
N ASP A 611 -3.29 -19.74 4.94
CA ASP A 611 -4.43 -19.42 4.09
C ASP A 611 -4.66 -17.91 4.04
N LYS A 612 -4.88 -17.39 2.81
CA LYS A 612 -4.96 -15.97 2.46
C LYS A 612 -3.67 -15.14 2.56
N GLU A 613 -2.53 -15.71 2.98
CA GLU A 613 -1.22 -15.02 2.94
C GLU A 613 -0.37 -15.37 1.70
N TYR A 614 -0.72 -16.44 0.97
CA TYR A 614 -0.02 -16.87 -0.25
C TYR A 614 0.00 -15.79 -1.34
N PHE A 615 1.09 -15.76 -2.12
CA PHE A 615 1.22 -14.90 -3.29
C PHE A 615 0.58 -15.55 -4.52
N GLU A 616 -0.40 -14.91 -5.15
CA GLU A 616 -1.08 -15.45 -6.33
C GLU A 616 -0.32 -15.13 -7.63
N VAL A 617 -0.05 -16.15 -8.44
CA VAL A 617 0.38 -15.95 -9.83
C VAL A 617 -0.86 -15.63 -10.66
N GLY A 618 -1.14 -14.33 -10.77
CA GLY A 618 -2.40 -13.82 -11.30
C GLY A 618 -2.59 -14.10 -12.80
N LYS A 619 -3.82 -14.43 -13.18
CA LYS A 619 -4.22 -14.50 -14.59
C LYS A 619 -4.63 -13.11 -15.04
N THR A 620 -3.78 -12.39 -15.77
CA THR A 620 -4.25 -11.25 -16.56
C THR A 620 -5.32 -11.73 -17.55
N LYS A 621 -6.37 -10.95 -17.80
CA LYS A 621 -7.30 -11.27 -18.89
C LYS A 621 -6.52 -11.13 -20.19
N ALA A 622 -6.47 -12.15 -21.02
CA ALA A 622 -5.57 -12.13 -22.18
C ALA A 622 -5.90 -10.99 -23.15
N ILE A 623 -7.19 -10.65 -23.28
CA ILE A 623 -7.71 -9.65 -24.19
C ILE A 623 -8.84 -8.87 -23.51
N ILE A 624 -8.90 -7.55 -23.70
CA ILE A 624 -10.06 -6.69 -23.37
C ILE A 624 -10.69 -6.13 -24.66
N PHE A 625 -11.87 -5.52 -24.59
CA PHE A 625 -12.47 -4.86 -25.75
C PHE A 625 -11.69 -3.58 -26.11
N PRO A 626 -11.59 -3.20 -27.41
CA PRO A 626 -10.88 -1.99 -27.83
C PRO A 626 -11.59 -0.68 -27.43
N LEU A 627 -12.85 -0.76 -27.00
CA LEU A 627 -13.62 0.35 -26.45
C LEU A 627 -13.96 0.08 -24.99
N LEU A 628 -14.03 1.14 -24.19
CA LEU A 628 -14.42 1.06 -22.78
C LEU A 628 -15.93 1.25 -22.55
N VAL A 629 -16.71 1.50 -23.61
CA VAL A 629 -18.17 1.56 -23.61
C VAL A 629 -18.72 0.62 -24.68
N LYS A 630 -19.94 0.11 -24.48
CA LYS A 630 -20.62 -0.72 -25.48
C LYS A 630 -20.84 0.11 -26.75
N PRO A 631 -20.53 -0.41 -27.95
CA PRO A 631 -20.66 0.35 -29.19
C PRO A 631 -22.13 0.63 -29.51
N GLU A 632 -22.41 1.71 -30.24
CA GLU A 632 -23.76 2.12 -30.62
C GLU A 632 -24.47 1.15 -31.58
N ASN A 633 -23.73 0.20 -32.16
CA ASN A 633 -24.27 -0.95 -32.88
C ASN A 633 -24.22 -2.27 -32.08
N ASP A 634 -24.25 -2.20 -30.74
CA ASP A 634 -24.56 -3.35 -29.89
C ASP A 634 -26.07 -3.66 -29.84
N LYS A 635 -26.49 -4.89 -29.49
CA LYS A 635 -27.89 -5.36 -29.64
C LYS A 635 -28.97 -4.44 -29.04
N GLU A 636 -28.64 -3.76 -27.94
CA GLU A 636 -29.56 -2.91 -27.16
C GLU A 636 -29.36 -1.40 -27.42
N LYS A 637 -28.56 -1.04 -28.42
CA LYS A 637 -28.18 0.33 -28.77
C LYS A 637 -28.78 0.79 -30.10
N THR A 638 -28.62 2.08 -30.40
CA THR A 638 -29.24 2.83 -31.50
C THR A 638 -29.23 2.11 -32.86
N TRP A 639 -28.12 1.43 -33.19
CA TRP A 639 -27.91 0.77 -34.47
C TRP A 639 -27.94 -0.77 -34.37
N GLY A 640 -28.21 -1.33 -33.19
CA GLY A 640 -28.14 -2.76 -32.90
C GLY A 640 -29.01 -3.63 -33.82
N GLU A 641 -30.25 -3.22 -34.07
CA GLU A 641 -31.22 -4.00 -34.84
C GLU A 641 -30.77 -4.31 -36.28
N HIS A 642 -30.03 -3.38 -36.91
CA HIS A 642 -29.69 -3.46 -38.33
C HIS A 642 -28.19 -3.59 -38.61
N TYR A 643 -27.34 -3.18 -37.65
CA TYR A 643 -25.89 -3.06 -37.83
C TYR A 643 -25.07 -3.83 -36.77
N TYR A 644 -25.70 -4.78 -36.06
CA TYR A 644 -25.07 -5.53 -34.95
C TYR A 644 -23.66 -6.02 -35.31
N TRP A 645 -22.67 -5.56 -34.54
CA TRP A 645 -21.25 -5.78 -34.83
C TRP A 645 -20.85 -7.26 -34.79
N ALA A 646 -21.46 -8.07 -33.92
CA ALA A 646 -21.22 -9.52 -33.80
C ALA A 646 -22.24 -10.40 -34.55
N ALA A 647 -22.99 -9.84 -35.51
CA ALA A 647 -23.80 -10.67 -36.41
C ALA A 647 -22.91 -11.59 -37.27
N SER A 648 -23.50 -12.63 -37.87
CA SER A 648 -22.79 -13.51 -38.81
C SER A 648 -22.11 -12.71 -39.93
N GLN A 649 -20.92 -13.14 -40.36
CA GLN A 649 -20.18 -12.44 -41.40
C GLN A 649 -21.02 -12.27 -42.68
N GLY A 650 -20.92 -11.10 -43.31
CA GLY A 650 -21.69 -10.72 -44.49
C GLY A 650 -23.14 -10.29 -44.24
N ASN A 651 -23.67 -10.41 -43.01
CA ASN A 651 -25.08 -10.17 -42.71
C ASN A 651 -25.50 -8.68 -42.81
N ASN A 652 -24.62 -7.78 -42.36
CA ASN A 652 -24.85 -6.33 -42.43
C ASN A 652 -23.53 -5.60 -42.71
N MET A 653 -23.58 -4.31 -43.04
CA MET A 653 -22.40 -3.58 -43.52
C MET A 653 -21.22 -3.54 -42.53
N THR A 654 -21.44 -3.62 -41.21
CA THR A 654 -20.35 -3.57 -40.20
C THR A 654 -19.59 -4.88 -40.08
N THR A 655 -20.19 -5.99 -40.52
CA THR A 655 -19.59 -7.33 -40.36
C THR A 655 -18.50 -7.60 -41.38
N PHE A 656 -17.53 -8.45 -41.00
CA PHE A 656 -16.51 -9.00 -41.89
C PHE A 656 -17.13 -9.65 -43.13
N ASN A 657 -16.40 -9.74 -44.26
CA ASN A 657 -16.84 -10.37 -45.51
C ASN A 657 -18.14 -9.78 -46.14
N SER A 658 -18.59 -8.63 -45.69
CA SER A 658 -19.72 -7.91 -46.31
C SER A 658 -19.38 -7.38 -47.69
N ASN A 659 -20.35 -7.40 -48.61
CA ASN A 659 -20.13 -6.95 -49.97
C ASN A 659 -19.91 -5.42 -50.01
N ARG A 660 -18.89 -4.98 -50.74
CA ARG A 660 -18.63 -3.58 -51.08
C ARG A 660 -18.52 -3.46 -52.61
N SER A 661 -18.93 -2.32 -53.17
CA SER A 661 -18.88 -2.07 -54.62
C SER A 661 -19.54 -3.18 -55.46
N GLY A 662 -20.73 -3.64 -55.06
CA GLY A 662 -21.44 -4.74 -55.73
C GLY A 662 -20.77 -6.12 -55.60
N GLY A 663 -19.96 -6.34 -54.55
CA GLY A 663 -19.24 -7.59 -54.31
C GLY A 663 -17.87 -7.69 -54.98
N LYS A 664 -17.43 -6.63 -55.70
CA LYS A 664 -16.07 -6.49 -56.22
C LYS A 664 -15.02 -6.33 -55.10
N ARG A 665 -15.41 -5.72 -53.97
CA ARG A 665 -14.67 -5.70 -52.71
C ARG A 665 -15.44 -6.44 -51.62
N LYS A 666 -14.70 -6.87 -50.60
CA LYS A 666 -15.21 -7.42 -49.35
C LYS A 666 -14.78 -6.55 -48.18
N HIS A 667 -15.58 -6.53 -47.14
CA HIS A 667 -15.30 -5.80 -45.91
C HIS A 667 -14.22 -6.50 -45.09
N ALA A 668 -13.18 -5.77 -44.71
CA ALA A 668 -11.93 -6.32 -44.18
C ALA A 668 -11.85 -6.39 -42.65
N GLY A 669 -12.88 -5.92 -41.94
CA GLY A 669 -12.88 -5.84 -40.50
C GLY A 669 -14.28 -5.87 -39.93
N ARG A 670 -14.37 -5.50 -38.65
CA ARG A 670 -15.61 -5.30 -37.90
C ARG A 670 -15.71 -3.82 -37.53
N ASP A 671 -16.78 -3.15 -37.95
CA ASP A 671 -17.01 -1.74 -37.58
C ASP A 671 -17.76 -1.67 -36.25
N LEU A 672 -17.15 -1.04 -35.24
CA LEU A 672 -17.81 -0.74 -33.96
C LEU A 672 -18.20 0.73 -33.97
N TYR A 673 -19.50 1.02 -34.11
CA TYR A 673 -20.01 2.39 -34.13
C TYR A 673 -19.95 2.99 -32.73
N THR A 674 -19.66 4.27 -32.61
CA THR A 674 -19.45 4.94 -31.33
C THR A 674 -20.07 6.33 -31.31
N GLU A 675 -20.22 6.88 -30.10
CA GLU A 675 -20.35 8.32 -29.92
C GLU A 675 -19.05 9.04 -30.37
N PRO A 676 -19.12 10.35 -30.72
CA PRO A 676 -17.97 11.13 -31.13
C PRO A 676 -16.80 11.05 -30.16
N LYS A 677 -15.60 10.79 -30.69
CA LYS A 677 -14.34 10.77 -29.92
C LYS A 677 -14.33 9.81 -28.73
N THR A 678 -14.93 8.63 -28.89
CA THR A 678 -14.85 7.54 -27.90
C THR A 678 -13.41 7.02 -27.79
N THR A 679 -12.95 6.78 -26.55
CA THR A 679 -11.60 6.28 -26.25
C THR A 679 -11.33 4.91 -26.86
N ILE A 680 -10.18 4.76 -27.54
CA ILE A 680 -9.66 3.50 -28.06
C ILE A 680 -8.50 3.04 -27.18
N VAL A 681 -8.53 1.79 -26.73
CA VAL A 681 -7.49 1.18 -25.89
C VAL A 681 -6.83 -0.04 -26.53
N ALA A 682 -5.58 -0.30 -26.15
CA ALA A 682 -4.86 -1.51 -26.51
C ALA A 682 -5.52 -2.75 -25.88
N ILE A 683 -5.95 -3.72 -26.68
CA ILE A 683 -6.67 -4.91 -26.19
C ILE A 683 -5.78 -5.87 -25.39
N ALA A 684 -4.47 -5.81 -25.60
CA ALA A 684 -3.44 -6.61 -24.95
C ALA A 684 -2.13 -5.83 -24.95
N ASP A 685 -1.09 -6.36 -24.28
CA ASP A 685 0.27 -5.84 -24.45
C ASP A 685 0.74 -6.00 -25.91
N GLY A 686 1.65 -5.13 -26.35
CA GLY A 686 2.17 -5.20 -27.71
C GLY A 686 3.25 -4.18 -28.06
N VAL A 687 3.62 -4.15 -29.33
CA VAL A 687 4.52 -3.17 -29.95
C VAL A 687 3.79 -2.53 -31.14
N VAL A 688 3.77 -1.21 -31.19
CA VAL A 688 3.20 -0.46 -32.32
C VAL A 688 4.09 -0.65 -33.54
N LEU A 689 3.55 -1.32 -34.56
CA LEU A 689 4.25 -1.58 -35.81
C LEU A 689 4.21 -0.39 -36.77
N LYS A 690 3.08 0.33 -36.81
CA LYS A 690 2.84 1.41 -37.78
C LYS A 690 1.81 2.41 -37.24
N THR A 691 1.98 3.70 -37.54
CA THR A 691 0.90 4.69 -37.42
C THR A 691 0.88 5.58 -38.65
N ALA A 692 -0.19 5.56 -39.44
CA ALA A 692 -0.22 6.29 -40.70
C ALA A 692 -1.65 6.71 -41.12
N PRO A 693 -1.80 7.60 -42.12
CA PRO A 693 -3.10 7.98 -42.66
C PRO A 693 -3.91 6.79 -43.17
N PHE A 694 -5.23 6.89 -43.00
CA PHE A 694 -6.22 5.87 -43.33
C PHE A 694 -7.40 6.50 -44.09
N TYR A 695 -8.56 5.83 -44.03
CA TYR A 695 -9.75 6.22 -44.77
C TYR A 695 -10.38 7.52 -44.25
N ALA A 696 -11.03 8.28 -45.14
CA ALA A 696 -11.86 9.43 -44.79
C ALA A 696 -11.22 10.48 -43.82
N GLN A 697 -9.93 10.78 -44.01
CA GLN A 697 -9.14 11.73 -43.18
C GLN A 697 -8.90 11.31 -41.72
N THR A 698 -9.02 10.02 -41.44
CA THR A 698 -8.58 9.41 -40.17
C THR A 698 -7.22 8.74 -40.32
N ASP A 699 -6.64 8.29 -39.21
CA ASP A 699 -5.42 7.50 -39.15
C ASP A 699 -5.69 6.06 -38.69
N TYR A 700 -4.70 5.18 -38.84
CA TYR A 700 -4.71 3.86 -38.22
C TYR A 700 -3.50 3.65 -37.31
N ILE A 701 -3.64 2.75 -36.34
CA ILE A 701 -2.57 2.29 -35.46
C ILE A 701 -2.52 0.76 -35.59
N ALA A 702 -1.41 0.24 -36.12
CA ALA A 702 -1.18 -1.20 -36.22
C ALA A 702 -0.30 -1.66 -35.06
N VAL A 703 -0.74 -2.68 -34.31
CA VAL A 703 -0.04 -3.19 -33.13
C VAL A 703 0.15 -4.70 -33.26
N HIS A 704 1.40 -5.15 -33.12
CA HIS A 704 1.70 -6.55 -32.85
C HIS A 704 1.44 -6.80 -31.37
N HIS A 705 0.41 -7.59 -31.07
CA HIS A 705 0.07 -7.96 -29.72
C HIS A 705 0.67 -9.31 -29.35
N THR A 706 1.22 -9.38 -28.14
CA THR A 706 1.66 -10.63 -27.51
C THR A 706 0.95 -10.72 -26.16
N THR A 707 -0.12 -11.51 -26.14
CA THR A 707 -0.95 -11.75 -24.96
C THR A 707 -0.18 -12.51 -23.86
N ASN A 708 -0.72 -12.49 -22.64
CA ASN A 708 -0.16 -13.27 -21.53
C ASN A 708 -0.31 -14.79 -21.72
N ASP A 709 -1.27 -15.25 -22.52
CA ASP A 709 -1.49 -16.67 -22.85
C ASP A 709 -0.62 -17.17 -24.01
N GLY A 710 0.16 -16.29 -24.64
CA GLY A 710 1.12 -16.63 -25.68
C GLY A 710 0.55 -16.61 -27.10
N ARG A 711 -0.68 -16.12 -27.31
CA ARG A 711 -1.17 -15.74 -28.64
C ARG A 711 -0.44 -14.48 -29.13
N GLU A 712 -0.01 -14.53 -30.38
CA GLU A 712 0.56 -13.41 -31.13
C GLU A 712 -0.28 -13.14 -32.38
N PHE A 713 -0.59 -11.87 -32.64
CA PHE A 713 -1.44 -11.42 -33.75
C PHE A 713 -1.23 -9.92 -34.02
N ILE A 714 -1.65 -9.44 -35.19
CA ILE A 714 -1.72 -7.99 -35.47
C ILE A 714 -3.16 -7.52 -35.37
N ILE A 715 -3.38 -6.43 -34.64
CA ILE A 715 -4.62 -5.66 -34.72
C ILE A 715 -4.35 -4.36 -35.45
N ASN A 716 -5.22 -4.03 -36.40
CA ASN A 716 -5.32 -2.70 -36.96
C ASN A 716 -6.47 -1.96 -36.27
N TYR A 717 -6.14 -0.94 -35.47
CA TYR A 717 -7.09 0.01 -34.93
C TYR A 717 -7.27 1.10 -35.97
N GLY A 718 -8.20 0.89 -36.91
CA GLY A 718 -8.53 1.86 -37.94
C GLY A 718 -9.39 3.00 -37.42
N GLU A 719 -9.32 4.13 -38.12
CA GLU A 719 -10.25 5.26 -37.97
C GLU A 719 -10.10 6.04 -36.66
N VAL A 720 -8.85 6.23 -36.25
CA VAL A 720 -8.43 7.06 -35.11
C VAL A 720 -8.40 8.53 -35.53
N ASP A 721 -8.82 9.45 -34.67
CA ASP A 721 -8.64 10.91 -34.85
C ASP A 721 -7.14 11.23 -34.88
N PRO A 722 -6.57 11.69 -36.01
CA PRO A 722 -5.13 11.89 -36.18
C PRO A 722 -4.50 12.82 -35.13
N ALA A 723 -5.28 13.79 -34.61
CA ALA A 723 -4.82 14.77 -33.63
C ALA A 723 -4.72 14.21 -32.20
N THR A 724 -5.21 12.99 -31.95
CA THR A 724 -5.37 12.44 -30.59
C THR A 724 -4.47 11.26 -30.26
N LYS A 725 -3.80 10.68 -31.27
CA LYS A 725 -2.91 9.51 -31.14
C LYS A 725 -1.90 9.72 -30.00
N LYS A 726 -1.79 8.73 -29.11
CA LYS A 726 -0.90 8.74 -27.94
C LYS A 726 0.43 8.03 -28.15
N VAL A 727 0.55 7.30 -29.26
CA VAL A 727 1.66 6.37 -29.56
C VAL A 727 2.20 6.57 -30.98
N LYS A 728 3.41 6.09 -31.23
CA LYS A 728 4.09 6.07 -32.54
C LYS A 728 4.75 4.70 -32.79
N GLU A 729 5.30 4.52 -33.99
CA GLU A 729 6.03 3.30 -34.39
C GLU A 729 7.18 2.97 -33.41
N GLY A 730 7.27 1.69 -33.01
CA GLY A 730 8.24 1.18 -32.04
C GLY A 730 7.86 1.36 -30.56
N ASP A 731 6.81 2.13 -30.23
CA ASP A 731 6.34 2.23 -28.85
C ASP A 731 5.80 0.88 -28.36
N LYS A 732 6.09 0.55 -27.09
CA LYS A 732 5.45 -0.57 -26.39
C LYS A 732 4.14 -0.09 -25.78
N VAL A 733 3.11 -0.92 -25.87
CA VAL A 733 1.80 -0.66 -25.25
C VAL A 733 1.47 -1.75 -24.25
N THR A 734 0.78 -1.37 -23.18
CA THR A 734 0.20 -2.31 -22.20
C THR A 734 -1.30 -2.43 -22.39
N GLN A 735 -1.89 -3.57 -22.05
CA GLN A 735 -3.35 -3.75 -22.08
C GLN A 735 -4.08 -2.60 -21.33
N GLY A 736 -5.14 -2.05 -21.93
CA GLY A 736 -5.92 -0.94 -21.37
C GLY A 736 -5.32 0.46 -21.59
N GLN A 737 -4.13 0.58 -22.15
CA GLN A 737 -3.51 1.85 -22.50
C GLN A 737 -4.29 2.56 -23.62
N GLU A 738 -4.61 3.84 -23.42
CA GLU A 738 -5.21 4.70 -24.45
C GLU A 738 -4.27 4.85 -25.65
N LEU A 739 -4.78 4.53 -26.85
CA LEU A 739 -4.10 4.69 -28.13
C LEU A 739 -4.48 6.01 -28.81
N GLY A 740 -5.71 6.48 -28.58
CA GLY A 740 -6.32 7.67 -29.16
C GLY A 740 -7.84 7.63 -28.99
N VAL A 741 -8.57 8.34 -29.85
CA VAL A 741 -10.04 8.27 -29.90
C VAL A 741 -10.55 8.03 -31.31
N THR A 742 -11.79 7.56 -31.46
CA THR A 742 -12.46 7.40 -32.77
C THR A 742 -12.55 8.72 -33.53
N GLY A 743 -12.20 8.69 -34.82
CA GLY A 743 -12.17 9.83 -35.73
C GLY A 743 -13.47 10.06 -36.49
N HIS A 744 -13.63 11.27 -37.01
CA HIS A 744 -14.74 11.63 -37.89
C HIS A 744 -14.43 11.19 -39.32
N LEU A 745 -15.32 10.43 -39.95
CA LEU A 745 -15.16 9.98 -41.32
C LEU A 745 -15.57 11.07 -42.31
N VAL A 746 -14.62 11.91 -42.72
CA VAL A 746 -14.87 13.08 -43.55
C VAL A 746 -15.17 12.70 -45.01
N GLY A 747 -16.27 13.25 -45.55
CA GLY A 747 -16.62 13.13 -46.96
C GLY A 747 -17.33 11.82 -47.35
N ILE A 748 -17.75 11.03 -46.36
CA ILE A 748 -18.54 9.81 -46.58
C ILE A 748 -19.84 9.84 -45.76
N THR A 749 -20.85 9.10 -46.23
CA THR A 749 -22.10 8.89 -45.49
C THR A 749 -22.24 7.40 -45.18
N VAL A 750 -22.08 7.04 -43.90
CA VAL A 750 -22.21 5.66 -43.42
C VAL A 750 -23.69 5.31 -43.22
N ILE A 751 -24.42 6.21 -42.54
CA ILE A 751 -25.87 6.14 -42.36
C ILE A 751 -26.45 7.48 -42.83
N SER A 752 -27.50 7.44 -43.66
CA SER A 752 -28.09 8.65 -44.23
C SER A 752 -28.64 9.57 -43.14
N GLY A 753 -28.24 10.84 -43.15
CA GLY A 753 -28.67 11.84 -42.16
C GLY A 753 -27.89 11.83 -40.83
N HIS A 754 -26.93 10.92 -40.64
CA HIS A 754 -26.17 10.82 -39.38
C HIS A 754 -24.66 10.88 -39.61
N THR A 755 -23.97 11.66 -38.76
CA THR A 755 -22.51 11.63 -38.64
C THR A 755 -22.12 10.44 -37.76
N ILE A 756 -21.38 9.49 -38.32
CA ILE A 756 -20.94 8.28 -37.60
C ILE A 756 -19.45 8.37 -37.26
N TYR A 757 -19.13 8.07 -36.02
CA TYR A 757 -17.79 7.74 -35.54
C TYR A 757 -17.73 6.23 -35.32
N MET A 758 -16.55 5.64 -35.52
CA MET A 758 -16.35 4.21 -35.32
C MET A 758 -14.87 3.88 -35.12
N ILE A 759 -14.61 2.62 -34.82
CA ILE A 759 -13.33 1.95 -35.06
C ILE A 759 -13.55 0.84 -36.10
N HIS A 760 -12.81 0.88 -37.20
CA HIS A 760 -12.67 -0.23 -38.14
C HIS A 760 -11.59 -1.18 -37.61
N PHE A 761 -12.02 -2.31 -37.05
CA PHE A 761 -11.15 -3.25 -36.37
C PHE A 761 -10.80 -4.42 -37.29
N GLU A 762 -9.51 -4.60 -37.61
CA GLU A 762 -9.02 -5.71 -38.44
C GLU A 762 -8.07 -6.61 -37.61
N HIS A 763 -8.15 -7.92 -37.82
CA HIS A 763 -7.37 -8.93 -37.11
C HIS A 763 -6.60 -9.81 -38.10
N TYR A 764 -5.29 -9.97 -37.89
CA TYR A 764 -4.41 -10.80 -38.71
C TYR A 764 -3.78 -11.89 -37.85
N SER A 765 -3.88 -13.15 -38.28
CA SER A 765 -3.47 -14.31 -37.46
C SER A 765 -1.95 -14.41 -37.25
N GLY A 766 -1.14 -13.69 -38.04
CA GLY A 766 0.32 -13.73 -37.93
C GLY A 766 0.97 -14.84 -38.77
N GLU A 767 0.20 -15.62 -39.53
CA GLU A 767 0.72 -16.66 -40.44
C GLU A 767 1.71 -16.12 -41.48
N LEU A 768 1.61 -14.83 -41.83
CA LEU A 768 2.53 -14.13 -42.73
C LEU A 768 3.57 -13.27 -41.99
N GLY A 769 3.69 -13.45 -40.67
CA GLY A 769 4.63 -12.75 -39.79
C GLY A 769 4.24 -11.31 -39.44
N PHE A 770 5.12 -10.65 -38.70
CA PHE A 770 4.88 -9.32 -38.08
C PHE A 770 5.68 -8.17 -38.71
N ASP A 771 6.45 -8.46 -39.77
CA ASP A 771 7.27 -7.49 -40.50
C ASP A 771 6.43 -6.69 -41.51
N MET A 772 6.20 -5.41 -41.20
CA MET A 772 5.39 -4.50 -42.02
C MET A 772 6.03 -4.10 -43.34
N GLU A 773 7.35 -4.22 -43.50
CA GLU A 773 8.05 -3.86 -44.74
C GLU A 773 8.00 -4.99 -45.75
N LYS A 774 7.96 -6.25 -45.28
CA LYS A 774 7.74 -7.43 -46.15
C LYS A 774 6.26 -7.66 -46.45
N ASN A 775 5.41 -7.55 -45.42
CA ASN A 775 4.05 -8.06 -45.41
C ASN A 775 3.10 -7.04 -44.77
N HIS A 776 2.97 -5.88 -45.41
CA HIS A 776 2.17 -4.75 -44.94
C HIS A 776 0.66 -5.08 -44.89
N ILE A 777 -0.01 -4.82 -43.77
CA ILE A 777 -1.43 -5.21 -43.56
C ILE A 777 -2.40 -4.70 -44.65
N LEU A 778 -2.17 -3.47 -45.14
CA LEU A 778 -2.99 -2.84 -46.19
C LEU A 778 -2.61 -3.24 -47.63
N THR A 779 -1.77 -4.27 -47.81
CA THR A 779 -1.35 -4.75 -49.14
C THR A 779 -1.90 -6.12 -49.44
N GLY A 780 -2.41 -6.30 -50.67
CA GLY A 780 -2.90 -7.58 -51.16
C GLY A 780 -3.91 -7.40 -52.30
N ASP A 781 -3.90 -8.31 -53.28
CA ASP A 781 -4.78 -8.21 -54.46
C ASP A 781 -6.13 -8.93 -54.29
N ASN A 782 -6.36 -9.58 -53.14
CA ASN A 782 -7.62 -10.22 -52.81
C ASN A 782 -8.81 -9.22 -52.71
N LYS A 783 -10.03 -9.74 -52.51
CA LYS A 783 -11.24 -8.90 -52.43
C LYS A 783 -11.26 -7.95 -51.21
N TYR A 784 -10.50 -8.24 -50.16
CA TYR A 784 -10.37 -7.36 -48.98
C TYR A 784 -9.42 -6.19 -49.23
N LYS A 785 -8.48 -6.34 -50.19
CA LYS A 785 -7.31 -5.46 -50.39
C LYS A 785 -6.49 -5.32 -49.10
N ARG A 786 -6.15 -6.49 -48.54
CA ARG A 786 -5.40 -6.71 -47.30
C ARG A 786 -4.52 -7.95 -47.44
N ARG A 787 -3.64 -8.14 -46.46
CA ARG A 787 -2.80 -9.32 -46.30
C ARG A 787 -3.61 -10.63 -46.26
N GLY A 788 -2.98 -11.74 -46.64
CA GLY A 788 -3.65 -13.03 -46.84
C GLY A 788 -4.13 -13.74 -45.56
N ASP A 789 -3.54 -13.41 -44.42
CA ASP A 789 -3.83 -13.96 -43.08
C ASP A 789 -4.83 -13.09 -42.29
N LEU A 790 -5.56 -12.21 -42.98
CA LEU A 790 -6.68 -11.48 -42.43
C LEU A 790 -7.81 -12.45 -42.06
N VAL A 791 -8.23 -12.42 -40.79
CA VAL A 791 -9.29 -13.26 -40.25
C VAL A 791 -10.46 -12.41 -39.70
N ASP A 792 -11.62 -13.04 -39.55
CA ASP A 792 -12.75 -12.38 -38.89
C ASP A 792 -12.38 -12.04 -37.44
N SER A 793 -12.65 -10.80 -37.04
CA SER A 793 -12.33 -10.31 -35.70
C SER A 793 -13.39 -10.63 -34.65
N VAL A 794 -14.47 -11.35 -35.01
CA VAL A 794 -15.59 -11.63 -34.10
C VAL A 794 -15.16 -12.37 -32.82
N ASP A 795 -14.38 -13.45 -32.92
CA ASP A 795 -14.00 -14.27 -31.74
C ASP A 795 -13.19 -13.46 -30.70
N ILE A 796 -12.24 -12.67 -31.18
CA ILE A 796 -11.35 -11.83 -30.36
C ILE A 796 -12.09 -10.62 -29.78
N LEU A 797 -13.02 -10.04 -30.53
CA LEU A 797 -13.89 -8.96 -30.05
C LEU A 797 -14.93 -9.48 -29.04
N GLU A 798 -15.50 -10.67 -29.22
CA GLU A 798 -16.39 -11.27 -28.22
C GLU A 798 -15.66 -11.66 -26.93
N GLU A 799 -14.42 -12.16 -27.01
CA GLU A 799 -13.58 -12.38 -25.83
C GLU A 799 -13.33 -11.08 -25.08
N GLY A 800 -12.89 -10.04 -25.79
CA GLY A 800 -12.70 -8.71 -25.23
C GLY A 800 -13.98 -8.14 -24.64
N TYR A 801 -15.11 -8.26 -25.33
CA TYR A 801 -16.43 -7.75 -24.91
C TYR A 801 -16.89 -8.41 -23.61
N ARG A 802 -16.78 -9.73 -23.49
CA ARG A 802 -17.06 -10.44 -22.22
C ARG A 802 -16.16 -9.95 -21.09
N ASN A 803 -14.85 -9.87 -21.33
CA ASN A 803 -13.90 -9.43 -20.31
C ASN A 803 -14.16 -7.98 -19.85
N THR A 804 -14.47 -7.07 -20.78
CA THR A 804 -14.76 -5.65 -20.52
C THR A 804 -16.15 -5.39 -19.93
N PHE A 805 -17.23 -5.94 -20.50
CA PHE A 805 -18.59 -5.57 -20.12
C PHE A 805 -19.32 -6.57 -19.24
N GLY A 806 -18.91 -7.84 -19.27
CA GLY A 806 -19.60 -8.94 -18.60
C GLY A 806 -20.91 -9.34 -19.30
N GLU A 807 -21.03 -10.61 -19.70
CA GLU A 807 -22.32 -11.21 -20.02
C GLU A 807 -22.62 -12.35 -19.02
N ASP A 808 -23.89 -12.44 -18.62
CA ASP A 808 -24.41 -13.37 -17.58
C ASP A 808 -24.47 -14.82 -18.11
N THR A 809 -23.33 -15.32 -18.59
CA THR A 809 -23.09 -16.63 -19.23
C THR A 809 -22.89 -17.75 -18.20
N GLY A 810 -22.95 -17.43 -16.90
CA GLY A 810 -22.72 -18.37 -15.81
C GLY A 810 -21.29 -18.89 -15.69
N ASN A 811 -20.32 -18.24 -16.35
CA ASN A 811 -18.94 -18.71 -16.47
C ASN A 811 -17.88 -17.60 -16.22
N GLU A 812 -18.30 -16.48 -15.65
CA GLU A 812 -17.41 -15.37 -15.26
C GLU A 812 -16.91 -15.54 -13.82
N ASP A 813 -15.70 -15.08 -13.55
CA ASP A 813 -15.12 -14.99 -12.20
C ASP A 813 -15.77 -13.79 -11.47
N LEU A 814 -17.01 -13.97 -11.04
CA LEU A 814 -17.79 -12.96 -10.33
C LEU A 814 -17.20 -12.67 -8.94
N PHE A 815 -17.19 -11.39 -8.55
CA PHE A 815 -16.74 -10.98 -7.22
C PHE A 815 -17.65 -11.53 -6.11
N THR A 816 -17.05 -12.11 -5.09
CA THR A 816 -17.74 -12.77 -3.98
C THR A 816 -17.75 -11.92 -2.70
N GLU A 817 -18.52 -12.32 -1.69
CA GLU A 817 -18.45 -11.71 -0.35
C GLU A 817 -17.05 -11.88 0.30
N GLU A 818 -16.31 -12.93 -0.07
CA GLU A 818 -14.93 -13.17 0.39
C GLU A 818 -13.92 -12.20 -0.25
N ASP A 819 -14.11 -11.80 -1.51
CA ASP A 819 -13.27 -10.77 -2.14
C ASP A 819 -13.52 -9.39 -1.52
N GLY A 820 -14.77 -9.11 -1.13
CA GLY A 820 -15.13 -7.95 -0.31
C GLY A 820 -14.48 -7.98 1.07
N LYS A 821 -14.39 -9.17 1.70
CA LYS A 821 -13.67 -9.35 2.96
C LYS A 821 -12.17 -9.06 2.81
N LYS A 822 -11.49 -9.68 1.84
CA LYS A 822 -10.05 -9.44 1.57
C LYS A 822 -9.77 -7.96 1.30
N ALA A 823 -10.59 -7.32 0.47
CA ALA A 823 -10.46 -5.90 0.16
C ALA A 823 -10.62 -5.02 1.41
N ILE A 824 -11.57 -5.32 2.31
CA ILE A 824 -11.69 -4.62 3.61
C ILE A 824 -10.49 -4.88 4.52
N GLU A 825 -9.95 -6.10 4.58
CA GLU A 825 -8.75 -6.41 5.38
C GLU A 825 -7.52 -5.63 4.90
N GLU A 826 -7.32 -5.50 3.58
CA GLU A 826 -6.23 -4.71 2.99
C GLU A 826 -6.46 -3.21 3.15
N LEU A 827 -7.68 -2.73 2.95
CA LEU A 827 -8.06 -1.33 3.17
C LEU A 827 -7.88 -0.95 4.66
N TYR A 828 -8.26 -1.82 5.59
CA TYR A 828 -8.01 -1.65 7.01
C TYR A 828 -6.52 -1.57 7.32
N LYS A 829 -5.71 -2.53 6.86
CA LYS A 829 -4.24 -2.51 7.04
C LYS A 829 -3.60 -1.21 6.52
N LYS A 830 -4.13 -0.63 5.44
CA LYS A 830 -3.65 0.61 4.81
C LYS A 830 -4.04 1.89 5.56
N TYR A 831 -5.26 1.94 6.12
CA TYR A 831 -5.81 3.15 6.71
C TYR A 831 -5.84 3.17 8.23
N LYS A 832 -5.78 2.03 8.94
CA LYS A 832 -5.95 1.90 10.41
C LYS A 832 -5.13 2.90 11.25
N ASP A 833 -3.92 3.24 10.81
CA ASP A 833 -2.98 4.12 11.53
C ASP A 833 -3.12 5.61 11.10
N GLN A 834 -4.16 5.95 10.35
CA GLN A 834 -4.48 7.30 9.89
C GLN A 834 -5.71 7.84 10.63
N THR A 835 -5.81 9.17 10.77
CA THR A 835 -6.99 9.84 11.34
C THR A 835 -7.21 11.17 10.62
N TRP A 836 -8.45 11.48 10.28
CA TRP A 836 -8.86 12.74 9.68
C TRP A 836 -9.70 13.55 10.65
N LYS A 837 -9.60 14.87 10.57
CA LYS A 837 -10.53 15.79 11.23
C LYS A 837 -11.50 16.30 10.17
N TRP A 838 -12.79 16.06 10.37
CA TRP A 838 -13.82 16.31 9.38
C TRP A 838 -14.88 17.25 9.92
N LYS A 839 -15.09 18.36 9.21
CA LYS A 839 -16.20 19.28 9.41
C LYS A 839 -17.08 19.21 8.16
N TRP A 840 -18.26 18.61 8.27
CA TRP A 840 -19.16 18.50 7.12
C TRP A 840 -20.00 19.76 6.95
N GLU A 841 -20.49 19.97 5.74
CA GLU A 841 -21.37 21.09 5.41
C GLU A 841 -22.69 20.93 6.20
N GLY A 842 -22.93 21.84 7.15
CA GLY A 842 -24.01 21.74 8.14
C GLY A 842 -23.64 21.16 9.51
N SER A 843 -22.35 20.93 9.82
CA SER A 843 -21.90 20.60 11.18
C SER A 843 -21.42 21.83 11.94
N GLU A 844 -21.82 21.95 13.21
CA GLU A 844 -21.27 22.96 14.12
C GLU A 844 -19.87 22.53 14.59
N GLU A 845 -19.71 21.24 14.91
CA GLU A 845 -18.49 20.63 15.46
C GLU A 845 -17.66 19.87 14.40
N GLU A 846 -16.36 19.75 14.64
CA GLU A 846 -15.40 18.97 13.84
C GLU A 846 -15.18 17.61 14.51
N VAL A 847 -15.36 16.51 13.77
CA VAL A 847 -15.28 15.15 14.29
C VAL A 847 -13.98 14.48 13.86
N ASP A 848 -13.32 13.81 14.79
CA ASP A 848 -12.17 12.95 14.52
C ASP A 848 -12.65 11.57 14.05
N VAL A 849 -12.16 11.15 12.89
CA VAL A 849 -12.53 9.87 12.28
C VAL A 849 -11.25 9.08 12.01
N THR A 850 -11.15 7.90 12.63
CA THR A 850 -9.98 7.02 12.49
C THR A 850 -10.00 6.24 11.19
N GLY A 851 -8.88 5.59 10.87
CA GLY A 851 -8.79 4.56 9.83
C GLY A 851 -9.82 3.45 9.98
N LYS A 852 -10.06 3.00 11.22
CA LYS A 852 -11.09 2.00 11.52
C LYS A 852 -12.47 2.53 11.15
N ASP A 853 -12.77 3.79 11.48
CA ASP A 853 -14.07 4.40 11.20
C ASP A 853 -14.28 4.64 9.71
N LEU A 854 -13.27 5.14 8.97
CA LEU A 854 -13.33 5.28 7.51
C LEU A 854 -13.64 3.93 6.84
N VAL A 855 -12.90 2.87 7.20
CA VAL A 855 -13.10 1.55 6.58
C VAL A 855 -14.42 0.93 7.04
N THR A 856 -14.86 1.21 8.27
CA THR A 856 -16.21 0.85 8.78
C THR A 856 -17.30 1.52 7.94
N ILE A 857 -17.16 2.81 7.60
CA ILE A 857 -18.08 3.52 6.71
C ILE A 857 -18.07 2.86 5.32
N VAL A 858 -16.89 2.58 4.74
CA VAL A 858 -16.79 1.91 3.43
C VAL A 858 -17.45 0.53 3.44
N GLU A 859 -17.24 -0.31 4.47
CA GLU A 859 -17.92 -1.61 4.58
C GLU A 859 -19.44 -1.44 4.69
N LYS A 860 -19.93 -0.49 5.50
CA LYS A 860 -21.36 -0.23 5.62
C LYS A 860 -21.99 0.24 4.30
N MET A 861 -21.34 1.16 3.59
CA MET A 861 -21.78 1.63 2.26
C MET A 861 -21.84 0.49 1.26
N TYR A 862 -20.80 -0.35 1.20
CA TYR A 862 -20.81 -1.54 0.37
C TYR A 862 -21.94 -2.48 0.77
N ARG A 863 -22.10 -2.83 2.05
CA ARG A 863 -23.18 -3.72 2.48
C ARG A 863 -24.58 -3.19 2.16
N LEU A 864 -24.81 -1.87 2.27
CA LEU A 864 -26.08 -1.24 1.90
C LEU A 864 -26.33 -1.34 0.38
N GLU A 865 -25.40 -0.83 -0.42
CA GLU A 865 -25.57 -0.68 -1.88
C GLU A 865 -25.46 -2.00 -2.64
N THR A 866 -24.77 -2.99 -2.08
CA THR A 866 -24.51 -4.29 -2.73
C THR A 866 -25.33 -5.44 -2.16
N ALA A 867 -26.36 -5.16 -1.35
CA ALA A 867 -27.16 -6.17 -0.65
C ALA A 867 -26.28 -7.18 0.12
N HIS A 868 -25.33 -6.68 0.90
CA HIS A 868 -24.29 -7.46 1.59
C HIS A 868 -23.42 -8.31 0.63
N PHE A 869 -22.84 -7.67 -0.38
CA PHE A 869 -21.93 -8.29 -1.37
C PHE A 869 -22.58 -9.36 -2.27
N LYS A 870 -23.89 -9.25 -2.51
CA LYS A 870 -24.71 -10.25 -3.23
C LYS A 870 -25.51 -9.68 -4.40
N SER A 871 -25.47 -8.37 -4.64
CA SER A 871 -26.10 -7.77 -5.81
C SER A 871 -25.36 -8.16 -7.08
N LYS A 872 -26.10 -8.37 -8.19
CA LYS A 872 -25.50 -8.61 -9.51
C LYS A 872 -24.52 -7.51 -9.92
N GLN A 873 -24.84 -6.25 -9.60
CA GLN A 873 -23.94 -5.12 -9.82
C GLN A 873 -22.57 -5.36 -9.15
N TYR A 874 -22.53 -5.68 -7.86
CA TYR A 874 -21.28 -5.91 -7.16
C TYR A 874 -20.50 -7.08 -7.76
N GLN A 875 -21.19 -8.19 -8.02
CA GLN A 875 -20.61 -9.40 -8.61
C GLN A 875 -19.91 -9.13 -9.96
N ASN A 876 -20.45 -8.22 -10.76
CA ASN A 876 -19.90 -7.87 -12.08
C ASN A 876 -18.90 -6.69 -12.03
N CYS A 877 -19.11 -5.70 -11.15
CA CYS A 877 -18.38 -4.43 -11.14
C CYS A 877 -17.29 -4.30 -10.07
N GLY A 878 -17.38 -5.03 -8.96
CA GLY A 878 -16.56 -4.84 -7.76
C GLY A 878 -16.92 -3.58 -6.95
N THR A 879 -17.97 -2.86 -7.35
CA THR A 879 -18.42 -1.58 -6.76
C THR A 879 -19.88 -1.63 -6.32
N GLY A 880 -20.23 -0.75 -5.37
CA GLY A 880 -21.61 -0.37 -5.10
C GLY A 880 -21.87 1.05 -5.59
N GLY A 881 -23.02 1.29 -6.24
CA GLY A 881 -23.56 2.62 -6.56
C GLY A 881 -22.77 3.48 -7.56
N MET A 882 -21.74 2.93 -8.23
CA MET A 882 -20.88 3.71 -9.14
C MET A 882 -21.49 3.83 -10.54
N GLU A 883 -22.57 4.59 -10.68
CA GLU A 883 -23.27 4.84 -11.97
C GLU A 883 -22.40 5.63 -12.96
N VAL A 884 -22.55 5.38 -14.26
CA VAL A 884 -21.88 6.09 -15.37
C VAL A 884 -22.62 7.39 -15.67
N PHE A 885 -21.92 8.52 -15.74
CA PHE A 885 -22.51 9.84 -16.06
C PHE A 885 -21.61 10.75 -16.92
N GLY A 886 -20.53 10.22 -17.49
CA GLY A 886 -19.63 10.93 -18.39
C GLY A 886 -18.74 9.97 -19.17
N ASP A 887 -17.71 10.50 -19.83
CA ASP A 887 -16.95 9.77 -20.84
C ASP A 887 -15.89 8.80 -20.25
N PRO A 888 -15.58 7.69 -20.94
CA PRO A 888 -14.43 6.83 -20.61
C PRO A 888 -13.09 7.60 -20.66
N PRO A 889 -12.02 7.08 -20.02
CA PRO A 889 -11.95 5.83 -19.26
C PRO A 889 -12.47 5.93 -17.81
N TYR A 890 -12.92 7.12 -17.37
CA TYR A 890 -13.29 7.39 -15.97
C TYR A 890 -14.79 7.62 -15.72
N TYR A 891 -15.61 7.68 -16.77
CA TYR A 891 -17.07 7.70 -16.74
C TYR A 891 -17.70 8.87 -15.96
N GLY A 892 -17.06 10.04 -16.01
CA GLY A 892 -17.43 11.23 -15.23
C GLY A 892 -16.88 11.26 -13.79
N TRP A 893 -16.34 10.15 -13.29
CA TRP A 893 -15.71 10.09 -11.97
C TRP A 893 -14.30 10.71 -11.97
N ASP A 894 -13.86 11.21 -10.80
CA ASP A 894 -12.55 11.85 -10.66
C ASP A 894 -11.42 10.84 -10.91
N SER A 895 -10.69 11.03 -12.01
CA SER A 895 -9.57 10.21 -12.45
C SER A 895 -8.45 10.07 -11.41
N THR A 896 -8.27 11.07 -10.55
CA THR A 896 -7.18 11.12 -9.57
C THR A 896 -7.40 10.24 -8.35
N LEU A 897 -8.62 9.73 -8.15
CA LEU A 897 -8.95 8.87 -7.01
C LEU A 897 -8.76 7.37 -7.35
N PHE A 898 -8.82 6.97 -8.62
CA PHE A 898 -8.54 5.60 -9.03
C PHE A 898 -7.10 5.19 -8.67
N VAL A 899 -6.91 3.96 -8.17
CA VAL A 899 -5.60 3.30 -8.07
C VAL A 899 -5.28 2.46 -9.30
N GLU A 900 -6.32 1.98 -9.97
CA GLU A 900 -6.27 1.17 -11.17
C GLU A 900 -7.33 1.74 -12.12
N GLN A 901 -7.03 1.83 -13.41
CA GLN A 901 -7.97 2.34 -14.40
C GLN A 901 -9.22 1.43 -14.47
N PRO A 902 -10.43 1.99 -14.61
CA PRO A 902 -11.61 1.19 -14.91
C PRO A 902 -11.45 0.33 -16.15
N VAL A 903 -12.05 -0.86 -16.14
CA VAL A 903 -11.88 -1.88 -17.19
C VAL A 903 -13.07 -2.00 -18.13
N GLY A 904 -14.16 -1.28 -17.88
CA GLY A 904 -15.38 -1.28 -18.69
C GLY A 904 -16.60 -0.80 -17.91
N THR A 905 -17.78 -1.18 -18.37
CA THR A 905 -19.08 -0.89 -17.74
C THR A 905 -19.96 -2.15 -17.69
N TRP A 906 -20.96 -2.19 -16.81
CA TRP A 906 -21.97 -3.25 -16.79
C TRP A 906 -23.35 -2.64 -16.57
N SER A 907 -24.40 -3.16 -17.21
CA SER A 907 -25.74 -2.58 -17.14
C SER A 907 -26.85 -3.57 -16.83
N ALA A 908 -27.81 -3.11 -16.01
CA ALA A 908 -29.00 -3.88 -15.64
C ALA A 908 -30.17 -2.95 -15.28
N PHE A 909 -31.40 -3.48 -15.36
CA PHE A 909 -32.58 -2.78 -14.85
C PHE A 909 -32.49 -2.64 -13.33
N GLU A 910 -32.96 -1.51 -12.81
CA GLU A 910 -32.92 -1.24 -11.38
C GLU A 910 -33.87 -2.19 -10.62
N GLY A 911 -33.31 -3.02 -9.75
CA GLY A 911 -34.09 -3.85 -8.84
C GLY A 911 -34.94 -3.00 -7.88
N LYS A 912 -35.93 -3.62 -7.24
CA LYS A 912 -36.94 -2.98 -6.38
C LYS A 912 -36.39 -2.52 -5.00
N GLY A 913 -35.19 -1.95 -4.97
CA GLY A 913 -34.37 -1.67 -3.77
C GLY A 913 -34.82 -0.45 -2.97
N LEU A 914 -33.87 0.39 -2.55
CA LEU A 914 -34.16 1.62 -1.76
C LEU A 914 -34.82 2.74 -2.58
N SER A 915 -34.99 2.57 -3.88
CA SER A 915 -35.64 3.52 -4.78
C SER A 915 -37.09 3.75 -4.35
N GLY A 916 -37.44 5.00 -4.00
CA GLY A 916 -38.72 5.36 -3.37
C GLY A 916 -38.71 5.43 -1.82
N ALA A 917 -37.67 4.98 -1.14
CA ALA A 917 -37.51 5.10 0.32
C ALA A 917 -36.72 6.36 0.73
N GLY A 918 -37.09 7.52 0.18
CA GLY A 918 -36.39 8.80 0.43
C GLY A 918 -35.17 9.06 -0.46
N GLY A 919 -35.09 8.39 -1.62
CA GLY A 919 -34.08 8.59 -2.65
C GLY A 919 -34.67 8.88 -4.03
N ASN A 920 -33.84 8.82 -5.08
CA ASN A 920 -34.27 8.95 -6.47
C ASN A 920 -35.38 7.93 -6.82
N ALA A 921 -36.26 8.29 -7.76
CA ALA A 921 -37.29 7.40 -8.26
C ALA A 921 -36.69 6.15 -8.94
N GLN A 922 -37.37 5.01 -8.83
CA GLN A 922 -36.92 3.77 -9.49
C GLN A 922 -37.00 3.91 -11.00
N VAL A 923 -35.88 3.67 -11.68
CA VAL A 923 -35.77 3.66 -13.14
C VAL A 923 -36.13 2.26 -13.64
N THR A 924 -37.37 2.11 -14.12
CA THR A 924 -37.93 0.84 -14.60
C THR A 924 -38.03 0.73 -16.12
N ASP A 925 -37.86 1.86 -16.83
CA ASP A 925 -37.98 2.03 -18.28
C ASP A 925 -36.66 1.82 -19.04
N LYS A 926 -35.51 1.91 -18.35
CA LYS A 926 -34.18 1.67 -18.92
C LYS A 926 -33.24 0.96 -17.93
N LYS A 927 -32.17 0.36 -18.46
CA LYS A 927 -31.06 -0.15 -17.65
C LYS A 927 -30.22 1.01 -17.11
N LYS A 928 -29.76 0.88 -15.87
CA LYS A 928 -28.66 1.68 -15.32
C LYS A 928 -27.32 1.06 -15.72
N GLU A 929 -26.32 1.89 -15.94
CA GLU A 929 -24.96 1.48 -16.32
C GLU A 929 -23.97 1.87 -15.21
N PHE A 930 -23.07 0.96 -14.87
CA PHE A 930 -22.18 1.04 -13.71
C PHE A 930 -20.73 0.76 -14.10
N VAL A 931 -19.79 1.47 -13.45
CA VAL A 931 -18.35 1.34 -13.70
C VAL A 931 -17.81 -0.01 -13.22
N LYS A 932 -17.15 -0.75 -14.12
CA LYS A 932 -16.45 -2.02 -13.82
C LYS A 932 -15.00 -1.74 -13.43
N LEU A 933 -14.57 -2.26 -12.28
CA LEU A 933 -13.20 -2.13 -11.79
C LEU A 933 -12.44 -3.47 -11.82
N PRO A 934 -11.10 -3.43 -11.94
CA PRO A 934 -10.28 -4.64 -12.01
C PRO A 934 -10.26 -5.44 -10.69
N SER A 935 -10.55 -4.79 -9.56
CA SER A 935 -10.58 -5.41 -8.24
C SER A 935 -11.61 -4.74 -7.31
N VAL A 936 -12.14 -5.49 -6.34
CA VAL A 936 -12.99 -4.91 -5.27
C VAL A 936 -12.20 -3.90 -4.43
N LEU A 937 -10.90 -4.13 -4.23
CA LEU A 937 -10.00 -3.21 -3.56
C LEU A 937 -9.92 -1.85 -4.26
N ALA A 938 -9.80 -1.82 -5.59
CA ALA A 938 -9.79 -0.57 -6.35
C ALA A 938 -11.06 0.25 -6.11
N GLY A 939 -12.23 -0.40 -6.01
CA GLY A 939 -13.50 0.25 -5.70
C GLY A 939 -13.62 0.73 -4.26
N MET A 940 -13.19 -0.08 -3.30
CA MET A 940 -13.18 0.28 -1.88
C MET A 940 -12.19 1.41 -1.60
N GLU A 941 -11.03 1.42 -2.24
CA GLU A 941 -10.08 2.52 -2.15
C GLU A 941 -10.57 3.78 -2.88
N TYR A 942 -11.27 3.65 -4.01
CA TYR A 942 -11.94 4.79 -4.64
C TYR A 942 -12.93 5.44 -3.67
N LYS A 943 -13.80 4.64 -3.02
CA LYS A 943 -14.72 5.15 -1.99
C LYS A 943 -13.96 5.78 -0.82
N ALA A 944 -12.93 5.12 -0.29
CA ALA A 944 -12.13 5.66 0.81
C ALA A 944 -11.54 7.04 0.48
N LYS A 945 -10.90 7.18 -0.69
CA LYS A 945 -10.36 8.45 -1.19
C LYS A 945 -11.43 9.49 -1.50
N TYR A 946 -12.60 9.09 -2.00
CA TYR A 946 -13.74 9.98 -2.21
C TYR A 946 -14.22 10.58 -0.88
N ILE A 947 -14.39 9.75 0.15
CA ILE A 947 -14.79 10.21 1.49
C ILE A 947 -13.74 11.18 2.06
N ILE A 948 -12.44 10.86 1.93
CA ILE A 948 -11.34 11.74 2.35
C ILE A 948 -11.38 13.08 1.59
N LYS A 949 -11.54 13.05 0.26
CA LYS A 949 -11.61 14.26 -0.59
C LYS A 949 -12.74 15.20 -0.19
N TYR A 950 -13.89 14.65 0.21
CA TYR A 950 -15.06 15.42 0.62
C TYR A 950 -15.21 15.54 2.14
N ASN A 951 -14.10 15.57 2.88
CA ASN A 951 -14.03 15.82 4.32
C ASN A 951 -15.06 15.00 5.12
N GLY A 952 -15.17 13.71 4.80
CA GLY A 952 -16.04 12.79 5.51
C GLY A 952 -17.49 12.73 5.07
N ASN A 953 -17.94 13.60 4.16
CA ASN A 953 -19.33 13.54 3.70
C ASN A 953 -19.55 12.40 2.68
N TYR A 954 -19.48 11.17 3.19
CA TYR A 954 -19.70 9.93 2.44
C TYR A 954 -21.10 9.86 1.82
N ALA A 955 -22.08 10.57 2.38
CA ALA A 955 -23.43 10.63 1.83
C ALA A 955 -23.51 11.35 0.47
N ARG A 956 -22.50 12.15 0.11
CA ARG A 956 -22.36 12.73 -1.25
C ARG A 956 -22.29 11.66 -2.34
N TRP A 957 -21.89 10.44 -1.99
CA TRP A 957 -21.93 9.28 -2.88
C TRP A 957 -23.36 8.95 -3.35
N PHE A 958 -24.35 9.13 -2.47
CA PHE A 958 -25.76 8.90 -2.78
C PHE A 958 -26.42 10.10 -3.45
N ASN A 959 -26.16 11.30 -2.95
CA ASN A 959 -26.58 12.55 -3.60
C ASN A 959 -25.60 13.69 -3.32
N ALA A 960 -25.03 14.27 -4.38
CA ALA A 960 -23.97 15.27 -4.27
C ALA A 960 -24.41 16.64 -3.71
N THR A 961 -25.71 16.94 -3.63
CA THR A 961 -26.21 18.28 -3.25
C THR A 961 -27.41 18.27 -2.30
N ASP A 962 -28.29 17.27 -2.36
CA ASP A 962 -29.48 17.19 -1.51
C ASP A 962 -29.13 16.69 -0.09
N THR A 963 -29.22 17.59 0.89
CA THR A 963 -28.95 17.32 2.30
C THR A 963 -29.99 16.43 2.98
N THR A 964 -31.23 16.40 2.46
CA THR A 964 -32.30 15.51 2.94
C THR A 964 -32.02 14.08 2.50
N ALA A 965 -31.76 13.87 1.21
CA ALA A 965 -31.37 12.57 0.66
C ALA A 965 -30.09 12.03 1.32
N GLN A 966 -29.10 12.90 1.55
CA GLN A 966 -27.88 12.53 2.29
C GLN A 966 -28.18 12.07 3.73
N THR A 967 -29.17 12.66 4.39
CA THR A 967 -29.54 12.31 5.77
C THR A 967 -30.25 10.96 5.83
N SER A 968 -31.23 10.73 4.94
CA SER A 968 -31.89 9.42 4.78
C SER A 968 -30.90 8.28 4.49
N TYR A 969 -29.86 8.56 3.69
CA TYR A 969 -28.79 7.60 3.41
C TYR A 969 -27.91 7.32 4.63
N ARG A 970 -27.54 8.34 5.43
CA ARG A 970 -26.84 8.16 6.71
C ARG A 970 -27.67 7.32 7.70
N ASP A 971 -28.98 7.55 7.77
CA ASP A 971 -29.87 6.78 8.63
C ASP A 971 -29.96 5.31 8.21
N SER A 972 -30.03 5.05 6.90
CA SER A 972 -30.03 3.68 6.34
C SER A 972 -28.78 2.87 6.71
N LEU A 973 -27.64 3.52 6.96
CA LEU A 973 -26.38 2.88 7.36
C LEU A 973 -26.31 2.54 8.87
N LYS A 974 -27.17 3.13 9.72
CA LYS A 974 -27.12 2.93 11.18
C LYS A 974 -27.34 1.48 11.59
N GLY A 975 -28.22 0.76 10.90
CA GLY A 975 -28.54 -0.65 11.18
C GLY A 975 -27.50 -1.67 10.71
N ILE A 976 -26.49 -1.27 9.92
CA ILE A 976 -25.54 -2.19 9.29
C ILE A 976 -24.29 -2.38 10.16
N LYS A 977 -23.88 -3.63 10.36
CA LYS A 977 -22.67 -4.03 11.09
C LYS A 977 -21.49 -4.27 10.14
N ALA A 978 -20.32 -3.72 10.46
CA ALA A 978 -19.07 -3.84 9.70
C ALA A 978 -18.25 -5.06 10.17
N ARG A 979 -18.82 -6.25 9.93
CA ARG A 979 -18.29 -7.53 10.44
C ARG A 979 -16.87 -7.85 9.97
N PHE A 980 -16.42 -7.29 8.84
CA PHE A 980 -15.08 -7.57 8.32
C PHE A 980 -14.05 -6.64 8.93
N VAL A 981 -14.38 -5.37 9.18
CA VAL A 981 -13.53 -4.47 9.98
C VAL A 981 -13.44 -4.92 11.43
N ASP A 982 -14.55 -5.38 12.02
CA ASP A 982 -14.56 -5.92 13.38
C ASP A 982 -13.59 -7.11 13.48
N ALA A 983 -13.73 -8.11 12.60
CA ALA A 983 -12.86 -9.30 12.55
C ALA A 983 -11.42 -9.05 12.06
N ALA A 984 -11.12 -7.87 11.48
CA ALA A 984 -9.76 -7.46 11.12
C ALA A 984 -9.07 -6.63 12.22
N ALA A 985 -9.83 -6.21 13.24
CA ALA A 985 -9.35 -5.50 14.42
C ALA A 985 -9.19 -6.40 15.66
N GLU A 986 -9.65 -7.65 15.58
CA GLU A 986 -9.36 -8.77 16.50
C GLU A 986 -8.01 -9.45 16.16
#